data_AF-K7VWG1-F1
#
_entry.id   AF-K7VWG1-F1
#
_cell.length_a   1.000
_cell.length_b   1.000
_cell.length_c   1.000
_cell.angle_alpha   90.00
_cell.angle_beta   90.00
_cell.angle_gamma   90.00
#
_symmetry.space_group_name_H-M   'P 1'
#
loop_
_entity.id
_entity.type
_entity.pdbx_description
1 polymer ?
#
loop_
_entity_poly.entity_id
_entity_poly.type
_entity_poly.pdbx_seq_one_letter_code
_entity_poly.pdbx_strand_id
1 'polypeptide(L)'
;MAEDGEEKLLATVQHIVQTLGSSDTMTEDILKVFSNYDGRLSLDKLYAARAAAAAAASGGGGGGGGGGGGGIVGERSMPTSPPLPPPPAAAVSAAGPRPLVTSMERTVRALDRQISQFVAMDRLIWADSADADAFLEAVDDLIGTVQELDAAGTNRALLDRSDELLSRCMARLEDEFRELIERPDAAAPVVPGGFGSDGSDDDEEDFGGGNNYGDEPIPIAKPVTDYDVVIDALSPGSIANVHQIARRMVDAGFGRECAEAYAAARRGFVDESVARLGVRSRTAEEVHASPWEELEFDIARWIPAFNMVFRILIPSERRLCDRVFDGLAPFGDLAFIAAVRTQALQLISFGDAISSSSRAPERLFRVVDMYEAVRDILPDLDPVFSDPYSAALRAEVSSMCNTLGSSIKGIFMELENLIRRDPARIAAQGGVIHPITRYVMNYLRAACGSRQTLEEVMEGDFGANGGAPVAVDPDRPTSSLAVHIAWIMDVLQKNLDMKSKIYRDPSLASIFLMNNGKYIIHKVNDSELGVLLGDEWIKQMTNRVRRWSMDYQRATWGKVTTVLQSGTPGIGGLPAKAMLQKLRMFNTYFEEIYAAQSEWVIADDQLKVDIRAAVEETVMPVYASLIAKLKSSPETGRDLYIKYTPEDVVAHIQHLFEGAAK
;
A
#
# COMPACT_ATOMS: atom_id res chain seq x y z
N MET A 1 27.06 -28.65 26.12
CA MET A 1 26.10 -28.15 25.11
C MET A 1 25.75 -26.67 25.29
N ALA A 2 25.81 -26.09 26.49
CA ALA A 2 25.53 -24.66 26.70
C ALA A 2 26.68 -23.72 26.28
N GLU A 3 27.94 -24.08 26.50
CA GLU A 3 29.11 -23.22 26.20
C GLU A 3 29.25 -22.88 24.70
N ASP A 4 29.00 -23.83 23.80
CA ASP A 4 29.07 -23.60 22.33
C ASP A 4 28.02 -22.60 21.83
N GLY A 5 26.87 -22.48 22.52
CA GLY A 5 25.84 -21.50 22.18
C GLY A 5 26.26 -20.07 22.53
N GLU A 6 26.98 -19.89 23.63
CA GLU A 6 27.45 -18.58 24.08
C GLU A 6 28.59 -18.06 23.19
N GLU A 7 29.53 -18.92 22.81
CA GLU A 7 30.61 -18.57 21.87
C GLU A 7 30.07 -18.16 20.50
N LYS A 8 29.08 -18.91 19.96
CA LYS A 8 28.41 -18.56 18.69
C LYS A 8 27.67 -17.23 18.77
N LEU A 9 27.02 -16.95 19.91
CA LEU A 9 26.35 -15.68 20.13
C LEU A 9 27.35 -14.52 20.12
N LEU A 10 28.46 -14.64 20.88
CA LEU A 10 29.52 -13.63 20.93
C LEU A 10 30.18 -13.40 19.57
N ALA A 11 30.47 -14.47 18.82
CA ALA A 11 31.02 -14.37 17.45
C ALA A 11 30.05 -13.66 16.49
N THR A 12 28.75 -13.92 16.61
CA THR A 12 27.71 -13.27 15.80
C THR A 12 27.65 -11.77 16.09
N VAL A 13 27.69 -11.39 17.36
CA VAL A 13 27.72 -9.98 17.76
C VAL A 13 28.99 -9.30 17.24
N GLN A 14 30.16 -9.95 17.30
CA GLN A 14 31.38 -9.39 16.70
C GLN A 14 31.26 -9.18 15.18
N HIS A 15 30.63 -10.10 14.46
CA HIS A 15 30.39 -9.94 13.03
C HIS A 15 29.49 -8.73 12.74
N ILE A 16 28.41 -8.56 13.50
CA ILE A 16 27.51 -7.40 13.37
C ILE A 16 28.28 -6.10 13.64
N VAL A 17 29.06 -6.07 14.72
CA VAL A 17 29.85 -4.90 15.11
C VAL A 17 30.92 -4.57 14.06
N GLN A 18 31.59 -5.55 13.46
CA GLN A 18 32.54 -5.33 12.35
C GLN A 18 31.87 -4.84 11.06
N THR A 19 30.62 -5.28 10.80
CA THR A 19 29.88 -4.89 9.59
C THR A 19 29.34 -3.47 9.69
N LEU A 20 28.90 -3.07 10.89
CA LEU A 20 28.27 -1.77 11.12
C LEU A 20 29.24 -0.71 11.62
N GLY A 21 30.21 -1.05 12.47
CA GLY A 21 31.11 -0.09 13.10
C GLY A 21 32.12 0.49 12.11
N SER A 22 31.85 1.69 11.60
CA SER A 22 32.77 2.44 10.73
C SER A 22 33.84 3.21 11.49
N SER A 23 33.61 3.50 12.78
CA SER A 23 34.55 4.17 13.70
C SER A 23 34.65 3.42 15.03
N ASP A 24 35.73 3.67 15.78
CA ASP A 24 35.92 3.10 17.13
C ASP A 24 34.81 3.56 18.10
N THR A 25 34.33 4.80 17.98
CA THR A 25 33.24 5.34 18.80
C THR A 25 31.91 4.64 18.51
N MET A 26 31.53 4.51 17.23
CA MET A 26 30.32 3.82 16.82
C MET A 26 30.35 2.34 17.22
N THR A 27 31.53 1.72 17.13
CA THR A 27 31.75 0.35 17.60
C THR A 27 31.47 0.23 19.10
N GLU A 28 32.02 1.12 19.92
CA GLU A 28 31.77 1.11 21.38
C GLU A 28 30.29 1.29 21.70
N ASP A 29 29.58 2.17 20.98
CA ASP A 29 28.17 2.41 21.24
C ASP A 29 27.30 1.22 20.84
N ILE A 30 27.59 0.56 19.72
CA ILE A 30 26.93 -0.71 19.34
C ILE A 30 27.15 -1.78 20.43
N LEU A 31 28.38 -1.90 20.95
CA LEU A 31 28.68 -2.85 22.03
C LEU A 31 27.94 -2.52 23.33
N LYS A 32 27.83 -1.24 23.70
CA LYS A 32 27.02 -0.80 24.85
C LYS A 32 25.55 -1.19 24.68
N VAL A 33 24.97 -0.98 23.48
CA VAL A 33 23.59 -1.36 23.17
C VAL A 33 23.37 -2.86 23.34
N PHE A 34 24.27 -3.70 22.81
CA PHE A 34 24.16 -5.15 22.98
C PHE A 34 24.31 -5.59 24.44
N SER A 35 25.18 -4.95 25.22
CA SER A 35 25.37 -5.31 26.63
C SER A 35 24.17 -4.97 27.52
N ASN A 36 23.40 -3.94 27.16
CA ASN A 36 22.14 -3.62 27.84
C ASN A 36 21.01 -4.62 27.50
N TYR A 37 21.12 -5.35 26.40
CA TYR A 37 20.03 -6.19 25.89
C TYR A 37 19.98 -7.59 26.53
N ASP A 38 21.14 -8.19 26.81
CA ASP A 38 21.24 -9.54 27.39
C ASP A 38 22.45 -9.63 28.33
N GLY A 39 22.25 -10.11 29.56
CA GLY A 39 23.33 -10.25 30.55
C GLY A 39 24.45 -11.20 30.15
N ARG A 40 24.22 -12.09 29.17
CA ARG A 40 25.28 -12.94 28.57
C ARG A 40 26.22 -12.14 27.67
N LEU A 41 25.81 -10.97 27.20
CA LEU A 41 26.57 -10.04 26.38
C LEU A 41 27.20 -8.92 27.21
N SER A 42 27.55 -9.18 28.47
CA SER A 42 28.24 -8.20 29.33
C SER A 42 29.44 -7.58 28.60
N LEU A 43 29.66 -6.28 28.79
CA LEU A 43 30.68 -5.52 28.06
C LEU A 43 32.08 -6.17 28.14
N ASP A 44 32.45 -6.74 29.29
CA ASP A 44 33.71 -7.49 29.47
C ASP A 44 33.85 -8.70 28.53
N LYS A 45 32.77 -9.48 28.34
CA LYS A 45 32.74 -10.64 27.44
C LYS A 45 32.83 -10.22 25.98
N LEU A 46 32.16 -9.12 25.62
CA LEU A 46 32.22 -8.56 24.28
C LEU A 46 33.64 -8.04 23.95
N TYR A 47 34.30 -7.35 24.88
CA TYR A 47 35.69 -6.92 24.68
C TYR A 47 36.66 -8.10 24.62
N ALA A 48 36.49 -9.12 25.47
CA ALA A 48 37.31 -10.33 25.42
C ALA A 48 37.15 -11.10 24.09
N ALA A 49 35.91 -11.24 23.59
CA ALA A 49 35.64 -11.86 22.28
C ALA A 49 36.24 -11.05 21.13
N ARG A 50 36.19 -9.70 21.20
CA ARG A 50 36.83 -8.82 20.20
C ARG A 50 38.35 -8.97 20.20
N ALA A 51 38.99 -9.02 21.37
CA ALA A 51 40.43 -9.25 21.49
C ALA A 51 40.83 -10.62 20.90
N ALA A 52 40.03 -11.66 21.13
CA ALA A 52 40.23 -12.99 20.54
C ALA A 52 40.05 -12.98 19.00
N ALA A 53 39.02 -12.29 18.49
CA ALA A 53 38.78 -12.16 17.06
C ALA A 53 39.87 -11.34 16.35
N ALA A 54 40.38 -10.27 16.98
CA ALA A 54 41.50 -9.49 16.45
C ALA A 54 42.80 -10.30 16.44
N ALA A 55 43.05 -11.11 17.48
CA ALA A 55 44.18 -12.04 17.50
C ALA A 55 44.08 -13.07 16.36
N ALA A 56 42.87 -13.62 16.11
CA ALA A 56 42.63 -14.55 15.00
C ALA A 56 42.78 -13.88 13.61
N ALA A 57 42.29 -12.66 13.44
CA ALA A 57 42.37 -11.91 12.18
C ALA A 57 43.80 -11.45 11.84
N SER A 58 44.66 -11.22 12.84
CA SER A 58 46.08 -10.95 12.61
C SER A 58 46.85 -12.16 12.03
N GLY A 59 46.24 -13.35 12.06
CA GLY A 59 46.79 -14.58 11.50
C GLY A 59 46.01 -15.06 10.27
N GLY A 60 46.04 -14.34 9.15
CA GLY A 60 45.46 -14.88 7.92
C GLY A 60 45.38 -13.90 6.75
N GLY A 61 46.46 -13.80 5.97
CA GLY A 61 46.46 -13.07 4.71
C GLY A 61 45.84 -13.86 3.55
N GLY A 62 45.24 -13.14 2.60
CA GLY A 62 45.17 -13.55 1.20
C GLY A 62 43.81 -13.40 0.49
N GLY A 63 43.75 -12.41 -0.43
CA GLY A 63 43.03 -12.43 -1.73
C GLY A 63 41.49 -12.49 -1.71
N GLY A 64 40.72 -11.78 -2.54
CA GLY A 64 40.99 -11.06 -3.78
C GLY A 64 39.83 -11.28 -4.76
N GLY A 65 39.30 -10.18 -5.32
CA GLY A 65 38.79 -10.12 -6.70
C GLY A 65 37.32 -10.51 -7.01
N GLY A 66 36.51 -9.50 -7.37
CA GLY A 66 36.08 -9.32 -8.77
C GLY A 66 34.68 -9.76 -9.21
N GLY A 67 33.82 -8.77 -9.51
CA GLY A 67 33.30 -8.58 -10.89
C GLY A 67 31.85 -8.98 -11.23
N GLY A 68 31.03 -7.97 -11.53
CA GLY A 68 30.36 -7.84 -12.84
C GLY A 68 28.86 -8.19 -12.98
N GLY A 69 28.08 -7.23 -13.49
CA GLY A 69 26.85 -7.49 -14.27
C GLY A 69 25.67 -6.55 -14.00
N GLY A 70 25.67 -5.33 -14.57
CA GLY A 70 24.53 -4.40 -14.54
C GLY A 70 23.81 -4.36 -15.89
N GLY A 71 22.53 -4.74 -15.91
CA GLY A 71 21.65 -4.76 -17.07
C GLY A 71 20.90 -3.44 -17.26
N ILE A 72 20.65 -3.10 -18.52
CA ILE A 72 20.01 -1.87 -19.00
C ILE A 72 18.50 -2.11 -19.10
N VAL A 73 17.69 -1.31 -18.40
CA VAL A 73 16.21 -1.31 -18.51
C VAL A 73 15.78 -0.03 -19.23
N GLY A 74 14.97 -0.19 -20.27
CA GLY A 74 14.62 0.84 -21.24
C GLY A 74 13.72 1.95 -20.70
N GLU A 75 14.07 3.18 -21.07
CA GLU A 75 13.31 4.41 -20.84
C GLU A 75 12.01 4.42 -21.66
N ARG A 76 10.88 4.67 -21.01
CA ARG A 76 9.60 4.99 -21.68
C ARG A 76 9.67 6.42 -22.22
N SER A 77 9.41 6.60 -23.52
CA SER A 77 9.33 7.90 -24.19
C SER A 77 8.28 8.82 -23.57
N MET A 78 8.71 9.99 -23.12
CA MET A 78 7.87 11.04 -22.52
C MET A 78 7.05 11.83 -23.56
N PRO A 79 5.84 12.28 -23.23
CA PRO A 79 5.16 13.33 -23.97
C PRO A 79 5.84 14.70 -23.72
N THR A 80 6.09 15.43 -24.80
CA THR A 80 6.69 16.77 -24.81
C THR A 80 5.75 17.81 -24.20
N SER A 81 6.24 18.62 -23.26
CA SER A 81 5.53 19.79 -22.72
C SER A 81 5.04 20.71 -23.85
N PRO A 82 3.87 21.36 -23.71
CA PRO A 82 3.36 22.28 -24.72
C PRO A 82 4.35 23.44 -24.93
N PRO A 83 4.53 23.91 -26.18
CA PRO A 83 5.40 25.04 -26.48
C PRO A 83 4.86 26.33 -25.85
N LEU A 84 5.78 27.15 -25.34
CA LEU A 84 5.48 28.46 -24.75
C LEU A 84 4.85 29.40 -25.79
N PRO A 85 3.88 30.26 -25.39
CA PRO A 85 3.47 31.37 -26.23
C PRO A 85 4.65 32.32 -26.47
N PRO A 86 4.75 32.92 -27.68
CA PRO A 86 5.81 33.87 -27.99
C PRO A 86 5.71 35.10 -27.07
N PRO A 87 6.84 35.77 -26.78
CA PRO A 87 6.84 36.98 -25.96
C PRO A 87 5.90 38.04 -26.55
N PRO A 88 5.30 38.91 -25.71
CA PRO A 88 4.35 39.92 -26.16
C PRO A 88 4.98 40.76 -27.27
N ALA A 89 4.35 40.77 -28.44
CA ALA A 89 4.76 41.59 -29.56
C ALA A 89 4.64 43.06 -29.14
N ALA A 90 5.79 43.74 -29.03
CA ALA A 90 5.85 45.17 -28.75
C ALA A 90 4.94 45.91 -29.73
N ALA A 91 3.96 46.63 -29.20
CA ALA A 91 3.07 47.47 -29.99
C ALA A 91 3.92 48.54 -30.69
N VAL A 92 4.04 48.42 -32.02
CA VAL A 92 4.74 49.39 -32.87
C VAL A 92 3.95 50.70 -32.85
N SER A 93 4.24 51.58 -31.90
CA SER A 93 3.73 52.94 -31.87
C SER A 93 4.72 53.88 -32.58
N ALA A 94 4.16 54.74 -33.42
CA ALA A 94 4.84 55.44 -34.49
C ALA A 94 5.83 56.53 -34.03
N ALA A 95 7.06 56.44 -34.55
CA ALA A 95 8.00 57.50 -34.92
C ALA A 95 7.89 58.86 -34.19
N GLY A 96 8.36 58.91 -32.94
CA GLY A 96 8.91 60.12 -32.31
C GLY A 96 10.39 60.35 -32.69
N PRO A 97 10.96 61.56 -32.49
CA PRO A 97 12.25 61.94 -33.05
C PRO A 97 13.43 61.18 -32.41
N ARG A 98 14.29 60.63 -33.28
CA ARG A 98 15.48 59.82 -32.96
C ARG A 98 16.43 60.54 -31.95
N PRO A 99 16.76 59.93 -30.79
CA PRO A 99 17.84 60.42 -29.95
C PRO A 99 19.19 60.27 -30.67
N LEU A 100 20.06 61.26 -30.53
CA LEU A 100 21.42 61.21 -31.04
C LEU A 100 22.18 60.07 -30.34
N VAL A 101 22.81 59.17 -31.09
CA VAL A 101 23.58 58.00 -30.61
C VAL A 101 24.51 58.31 -29.42
N THR A 102 25.09 59.52 -29.38
CA THR A 102 25.96 59.97 -28.27
C THR A 102 25.25 60.11 -26.92
N SER A 103 23.94 60.35 -26.92
CA SER A 103 23.13 60.40 -25.70
C SER A 103 23.03 59.00 -25.09
N MET A 104 22.73 58.00 -25.92
CA MET A 104 22.58 56.61 -25.49
C MET A 104 23.91 56.00 -25.00
N GLU A 105 25.03 56.35 -25.61
CA GLU A 105 26.33 55.93 -25.09
C GLU A 105 26.61 56.45 -23.67
N ARG A 106 26.14 57.66 -23.35
CA ARG A 106 26.34 58.25 -22.01
C ARG A 106 25.44 57.58 -20.98
N THR A 107 24.19 57.26 -21.34
CA THR A 107 23.26 56.55 -20.45
C THR A 107 23.78 55.15 -20.14
N VAL A 108 24.17 54.36 -21.14
CA VAL A 108 24.74 53.01 -20.94
C VAL A 108 26.00 53.07 -20.06
N ARG A 109 26.89 54.05 -20.23
CA ARG A 109 28.08 54.20 -19.37
C ARG A 109 27.75 54.60 -17.93
N ALA A 110 26.67 55.35 -17.71
CA ALA A 110 26.22 55.72 -16.37
C ALA A 110 25.62 54.51 -15.66
N LEU A 111 24.74 53.77 -16.34
CA LEU A 111 24.13 52.54 -15.84
C LEU A 111 25.18 51.46 -15.55
N ASP A 112 26.16 51.28 -16.44
CA ASP A 112 27.27 50.33 -16.26
C ASP A 112 28.04 50.60 -14.95
N ARG A 113 28.27 51.87 -14.62
CA ARG A 113 28.95 52.24 -13.36
C ARG A 113 28.07 51.96 -12.14
N GLN A 114 26.78 52.31 -12.20
CA GLN A 114 25.85 52.13 -11.09
C GLN A 114 25.58 50.64 -10.83
N ILE A 115 25.21 49.89 -11.86
CA ILE A 115 24.93 48.45 -11.76
C ILE A 115 26.17 47.67 -11.37
N SER A 116 27.35 48.00 -11.93
CA SER A 116 28.58 47.30 -11.54
C SER A 116 28.96 47.51 -10.06
N GLN A 117 28.56 48.63 -9.44
CA GLN A 117 28.75 48.83 -8.00
C GLN A 117 27.88 47.87 -7.21
N PHE A 118 26.59 47.77 -7.53
CA PHE A 118 25.67 46.84 -6.88
C PHE A 118 26.06 45.38 -7.11
N VAL A 119 26.38 45.00 -8.34
CA VAL A 119 26.81 43.63 -8.69
C VAL A 119 28.08 43.21 -7.93
N ALA A 120 28.98 44.15 -7.64
CA ALA A 120 30.22 43.89 -6.91
C ALA A 120 30.07 43.99 -5.37
N MET A 121 28.88 44.25 -4.83
CA MET A 121 28.69 44.28 -3.38
C MET A 121 28.79 42.88 -2.79
N ASP A 122 29.59 42.72 -1.74
CA ASP A 122 29.73 41.45 -0.99
C ASP A 122 28.55 41.16 -0.05
N ARG A 123 27.67 42.13 0.18
CA ARG A 123 26.45 42.00 1.00
C ARG A 123 25.20 41.88 0.13
N LEU A 124 24.12 41.35 0.69
CA LEU A 124 22.78 41.38 0.09
C LEU A 124 22.32 42.83 -0.11
N ILE A 125 21.81 43.14 -1.30
CA ILE A 125 21.28 44.47 -1.64
C ILE A 125 20.03 44.74 -0.78
N TRP A 126 19.18 43.74 -0.56
CA TRP A 126 17.97 43.85 0.25
C TRP A 126 18.19 43.96 1.76
N ALA A 127 19.44 43.94 2.23
CA ALA A 127 19.75 44.32 3.61
C ALA A 127 19.51 45.82 3.86
N ASP A 128 19.48 46.64 2.81
CA ASP A 128 19.13 48.05 2.85
C ASP A 128 18.02 48.36 1.83
N SER A 129 16.88 48.85 2.31
CA SER A 129 15.75 49.21 1.44
C SER A 129 16.13 50.28 0.41
N ALA A 130 17.01 51.21 0.75
CA ALA A 130 17.42 52.27 -0.16
C ALA A 130 18.28 51.74 -1.31
N ASP A 131 19.17 50.78 -1.01
CA ASP A 131 19.99 50.12 -2.03
C ASP A 131 19.12 49.25 -2.95
N ALA A 132 18.14 48.53 -2.38
CA ALA A 132 17.17 47.76 -3.15
C ALA A 132 16.37 48.64 -4.13
N ASP A 133 15.79 49.75 -3.66
CA ASP A 133 15.03 50.67 -4.50
C ASP A 133 15.92 51.27 -5.60
N ALA A 134 17.13 51.75 -5.25
CA ALA A 134 18.07 52.33 -6.21
C ALA A 134 18.60 51.33 -7.24
N PHE A 135 18.75 50.06 -6.86
CA PHE A 135 19.15 49.00 -7.78
C PHE A 135 18.02 48.63 -8.73
N LEU A 136 16.79 48.51 -8.24
CA LEU A 136 15.61 48.22 -9.07
C LEU A 136 15.33 49.34 -10.07
N GLU A 137 15.50 50.62 -9.68
CA GLU A 137 15.41 51.75 -10.62
C GLU A 137 16.47 51.65 -11.73
N ALA A 138 17.71 51.31 -11.38
CA ALA A 138 18.79 51.12 -12.36
C ALA A 138 18.50 49.96 -13.33
N VAL A 139 17.86 48.89 -12.84
CA VAL A 139 17.43 47.75 -13.65
C VAL A 139 16.34 48.18 -14.63
N ASP A 140 15.33 48.91 -14.16
CA ASP A 140 14.22 49.40 -14.99
C ASP A 140 14.75 50.31 -16.12
N ASP A 141 15.67 51.21 -15.79
CA ASP A 141 16.36 52.07 -16.77
C ASP A 141 17.18 51.23 -17.77
N LEU A 142 17.92 50.22 -17.32
CA LEU A 142 18.70 49.35 -18.21
C LEU A 142 17.79 48.58 -19.18
N ILE A 143 16.73 47.96 -18.69
CA ILE A 143 15.75 47.23 -19.52
C ILE A 143 15.18 48.18 -20.58
N GLY A 144 14.77 49.39 -20.19
CA GLY A 144 14.29 50.41 -21.12
C GLY A 144 15.32 50.79 -22.19
N THR A 145 16.58 51.00 -21.80
CA THR A 145 17.64 51.35 -22.77
C THR A 145 17.96 50.23 -23.75
N VAL A 146 17.93 48.96 -23.31
CA VAL A 146 18.14 47.79 -24.18
C VAL A 146 17.01 47.70 -25.22
N GLN A 147 15.76 47.84 -24.78
CA GLN A 147 14.59 47.82 -25.67
C GLN A 147 14.64 48.95 -26.71
N GLU A 148 15.04 50.16 -26.30
CA GLU A 148 15.22 51.29 -27.23
C GLU A 148 16.36 51.06 -28.23
N LEU A 149 17.48 50.49 -27.79
CA LEU A 149 18.62 50.16 -28.65
C LEU A 149 18.27 49.08 -29.68
N ASP A 150 17.56 48.03 -29.26
CA ASP A 150 17.09 46.96 -30.14
C ASP A 150 16.11 47.50 -31.19
N ALA A 151 15.12 48.30 -30.76
CA ALA A 151 14.17 48.95 -31.66
C ALA A 151 14.85 49.93 -32.65
N ALA A 152 15.93 50.60 -32.24
CA ALA A 152 16.68 51.50 -33.09
C ALA A 152 17.53 50.78 -34.15
N GLY A 153 17.95 49.53 -33.90
CA GLY A 153 18.64 48.64 -34.83
C GLY A 153 19.96 49.17 -35.43
N THR A 154 20.50 50.28 -34.91
CA THR A 154 21.58 51.04 -35.57
C THR A 154 22.95 50.90 -34.89
N ASN A 155 23.03 50.29 -33.70
CA ASN A 155 24.28 50.20 -32.95
C ASN A 155 24.46 48.86 -32.22
N ARG A 156 24.81 47.82 -33.00
CA ARG A 156 24.99 46.46 -32.50
C ARG A 156 26.03 46.35 -31.38
N ALA A 157 27.15 47.08 -31.47
CA ALA A 157 28.19 47.02 -30.45
C ALA A 157 27.75 47.61 -29.10
N LEU A 158 26.89 48.64 -29.11
CA LEU A 158 26.30 49.14 -27.86
C LEU A 158 25.25 48.19 -27.32
N LEU A 159 24.43 47.59 -28.21
CA LEU A 159 23.44 46.59 -27.83
C LEU A 159 24.11 45.37 -27.18
N ASP A 160 25.15 44.81 -27.81
CA ASP A 160 25.92 43.68 -27.27
C ASP A 160 26.48 44.00 -25.86
N ARG A 161 26.96 45.24 -25.64
CA ARG A 161 27.46 45.68 -24.34
C ARG A 161 26.34 45.86 -23.31
N SER A 162 25.19 46.40 -23.71
CA SER A 162 24.05 46.54 -22.80
C SER A 162 23.45 45.18 -22.45
N ASP A 163 23.46 44.21 -23.36
CA ASP A 163 23.01 42.84 -23.13
C ASP A 163 23.94 42.08 -22.16
N GLU A 164 25.27 42.28 -22.28
CA GLU A 164 26.23 41.74 -21.31
C GLU A 164 26.02 42.33 -19.91
N LEU A 165 25.77 43.63 -19.82
CA LEU A 165 25.44 44.30 -18.56
C LEU A 165 24.12 43.79 -17.99
N LEU A 166 23.10 43.62 -18.83
CA LEU A 166 21.80 43.07 -18.45
C LEU A 166 21.95 41.66 -17.90
N SER A 167 22.71 40.80 -18.58
CA SER A 167 22.97 39.43 -18.14
C SER A 167 23.65 39.38 -16.76
N ARG A 168 24.66 40.22 -16.53
CA ARG A 168 25.29 40.35 -15.20
C ARG A 168 24.33 40.84 -14.12
N CYS A 169 23.46 41.79 -14.49
CA CYS A 169 22.44 42.33 -13.59
C CYS A 169 21.41 41.25 -13.21
N MET A 170 20.96 40.46 -14.18
CA MET A 170 19.99 39.39 -13.98
C MET A 170 20.56 38.25 -13.13
N ALA A 171 21.83 37.89 -13.32
CA ALA A 171 22.51 36.93 -12.44
C ALA A 171 22.53 37.41 -10.98
N ARG A 172 22.80 38.70 -10.75
CA ARG A 172 22.75 39.28 -9.40
C ARG A 172 21.34 39.28 -8.82
N LEU A 173 20.33 39.62 -9.61
CA LEU A 173 18.93 39.55 -9.18
C LEU A 173 18.51 38.11 -8.84
N GLU A 174 18.97 37.12 -9.61
CA GLU A 174 18.72 35.70 -9.34
C GLU A 174 19.26 35.27 -7.97
N ASP A 175 20.48 35.71 -7.62
CA ASP A 175 21.10 35.41 -6.33
C ASP A 175 20.33 36.06 -5.18
N GLU A 176 19.97 37.34 -5.29
CA GLU A 176 19.16 38.04 -4.27
C GLU A 176 17.76 37.43 -4.13
N PHE A 177 17.15 37.03 -5.25
CA PHE A 177 15.86 36.35 -5.28
C PHE A 177 15.91 35.02 -4.51
N ARG A 178 16.96 34.22 -4.74
CA ARG A 178 17.18 32.95 -4.04
C ARG A 178 17.36 33.15 -2.54
N GLU A 179 18.23 34.09 -2.15
CA GLU A 179 18.53 34.39 -0.74
C GLU A 179 17.29 34.90 0.02
N LEU A 180 16.45 35.73 -0.59
CA LEU A 180 15.20 36.19 0.02
C LEU A 180 14.18 35.07 0.25
N ILE A 181 14.22 34.01 -0.56
CA ILE A 181 13.35 32.83 -0.41
C ILE A 181 13.90 31.87 0.64
N GLU A 182 15.21 31.62 0.65
CA GLU A 182 15.85 30.67 1.57
C GLU A 182 16.02 31.25 2.99
N ARG A 183 16.33 32.54 3.10
CA ARG A 183 16.65 33.22 4.36
C ARG A 183 15.82 34.49 4.54
N PRO A 184 14.50 34.39 4.73
CA PRO A 184 13.64 35.57 4.87
C PRO A 184 14.05 36.48 6.04
N ASP A 185 14.63 35.91 7.10
CA ASP A 185 15.09 36.65 8.29
C ASP A 185 16.40 37.42 8.05
N ALA A 186 17.23 37.03 7.08
CA ALA A 186 18.50 37.71 6.80
C ALA A 186 18.30 39.11 6.18
N ALA A 187 17.13 39.37 5.59
CA ALA A 187 16.75 40.67 5.06
C ALA A 187 16.05 41.57 6.10
N ALA A 188 15.75 41.07 7.30
CA ALA A 188 15.20 41.91 8.36
C ALA A 188 16.32 42.83 8.90
N PRO A 189 16.12 44.17 8.95
CA PRO A 189 17.12 45.05 9.52
C PRO A 189 17.39 44.64 10.96
N VAL A 190 18.67 44.40 11.28
CA VAL A 190 19.13 44.14 12.64
C VAL A 190 18.62 45.27 13.53
N VAL A 191 17.57 45.01 14.31
CA VAL A 191 17.05 45.99 15.25
C VAL A 191 18.12 46.18 16.33
N PRO A 192 18.68 47.39 16.52
CA PRO A 192 19.68 47.62 17.55
C PRO A 192 19.02 47.44 18.93
N GLY A 193 19.20 46.27 19.54
CA GLY A 193 18.64 45.98 20.87
C GLY A 193 18.20 44.54 21.13
N GLY A 194 18.15 43.68 20.10
CA GLY A 194 17.97 42.24 20.32
C GLY A 194 19.30 41.62 20.74
N PHE A 195 19.47 41.37 22.04
CA PHE A 195 20.57 40.66 22.72
C PHE A 195 21.49 39.81 21.82
N GLY A 196 22.32 40.48 21.01
CA GLY A 196 23.55 39.92 20.49
C GLY A 196 24.49 39.88 21.67
N SER A 197 24.76 38.67 22.17
CA SER A 197 25.71 38.43 23.24
C SER A 197 26.99 39.19 22.91
N ASP A 198 27.26 40.19 23.73
CA ASP A 198 28.41 41.08 23.65
C ASP A 198 29.68 40.24 23.63
N GLY A 199 30.61 40.65 22.77
CA GLY A 199 31.90 40.01 22.59
C GLY A 199 32.65 40.00 23.92
N SER A 200 32.72 38.83 24.53
CA SER A 200 33.83 38.50 25.40
C SER A 200 34.88 37.86 24.49
N ASP A 201 35.76 38.74 23.99
CA ASP A 201 37.13 38.37 23.67
C ASP A 201 37.71 37.75 24.95
N ASP A 202 37.85 36.43 24.99
CA ASP A 202 38.83 35.76 25.85
C ASP A 202 39.09 34.35 25.27
N ASP A 203 40.34 34.22 24.82
CA ASP A 203 41.17 33.02 24.80
C ASP A 203 40.86 31.85 23.86
N GLU A 204 41.79 31.70 22.91
CA GLU A 204 42.48 30.46 22.54
C GLU A 204 41.75 29.14 22.82
N GLU A 205 41.38 28.41 21.75
CA GLU A 205 41.91 27.05 21.53
C GLU A 205 41.48 26.50 20.16
N ASP A 206 42.52 26.13 19.41
CA ASP A 206 42.52 25.29 18.22
C ASP A 206 41.74 23.98 18.45
N PHE A 207 40.47 23.94 18.07
CA PHE A 207 39.79 22.69 17.75
C PHE A 207 39.67 22.56 16.24
N GLY A 208 40.62 21.79 15.70
CA GLY A 208 40.71 21.40 14.31
C GLY A 208 39.36 21.06 13.69
N GLY A 209 39.12 21.66 12.53
CA GLY A 209 37.97 21.43 11.68
C GLY A 209 37.81 19.95 11.31
N GLY A 210 36.97 19.26 12.07
CA GLY A 210 36.23 18.11 11.59
C GLY A 210 34.87 18.61 11.13
N ASN A 211 34.71 18.84 9.82
CA ASN A 211 33.40 18.96 9.18
C ASN A 211 32.63 17.65 9.40
N ASN A 212 31.97 17.54 10.54
CA ASN A 212 31.02 16.50 10.86
C ASN A 212 29.68 17.18 11.13
N TYR A 213 29.09 17.79 10.09
CA TYR A 213 27.62 17.78 9.98
C TYR A 213 27.22 16.33 9.71
N GLY A 214 27.42 15.50 10.73
CA GLY A 214 27.11 14.09 10.70
C GLY A 214 25.60 13.97 10.74
N ASP A 215 25.07 13.16 9.83
CA ASP A 215 23.90 12.28 9.90
C ASP A 215 23.07 12.31 11.20
N GLU A 216 22.63 13.48 11.66
CA GLU A 216 21.60 13.55 12.68
C GLU A 216 20.32 13.05 12.02
N PRO A 217 19.74 11.94 12.51
CA PRO A 217 18.54 11.40 11.90
C PRO A 217 17.44 12.43 11.98
N ILE A 218 16.96 12.87 10.81
CA ILE A 218 15.87 13.83 10.66
C ILE A 218 14.70 13.39 11.55
N PRO A 219 14.25 14.21 12.53
CA PRO A 219 13.17 13.84 13.43
C PRO A 219 11.89 13.52 12.66
N ILE A 220 11.30 12.35 12.93
CA ILE A 220 10.04 11.93 12.31
C ILE A 220 8.88 12.72 12.92
N ALA A 221 8.14 13.45 12.08
CA ALA A 221 6.97 14.21 12.50
C ALA A 221 5.86 13.29 13.04
N LYS A 222 5.05 13.81 13.98
CA LYS A 222 3.85 13.10 14.43
C LYS A 222 2.81 13.06 13.31
N PRO A 223 2.02 11.98 13.18
CA PRO A 223 0.96 11.89 12.17
C PRO A 223 -0.01 13.06 12.29
N VAL A 224 -0.23 13.76 11.18
CA VAL A 224 -1.24 14.82 11.05
C VAL A 224 -2.55 14.19 10.61
N THR A 225 -3.63 14.48 11.31
CA THR A 225 -4.98 14.01 10.96
C THR A 225 -5.86 15.10 10.35
N ASP A 226 -5.48 16.36 10.57
CA ASP A 226 -6.17 17.53 10.03
C ASP A 226 -5.36 18.10 8.86
N TYR A 227 -5.94 18.03 7.66
CA TYR A 227 -5.27 18.48 6.44
C TYR A 227 -5.66 19.90 6.03
N ASP A 228 -6.41 20.64 6.84
CA ASP A 228 -6.77 22.06 6.58
C ASP A 228 -5.67 23.05 7.03
N VAL A 229 -4.43 22.58 7.09
CA VAL A 229 -3.27 23.37 7.52
C VAL A 229 -2.63 24.02 6.31
N VAL A 230 -2.35 25.33 6.43
CA VAL A 230 -1.68 26.10 5.38
C VAL A 230 -0.29 26.50 5.85
N ILE A 231 0.73 26.22 5.02
CA ILE A 231 2.11 26.64 5.30
C ILE A 231 2.32 28.04 4.70
N ASP A 232 2.41 29.06 5.57
CA ASP A 232 2.87 30.40 5.18
C ASP A 232 4.39 30.49 5.30
N ALA A 233 5.10 30.08 4.25
CA ALA A 233 6.57 29.98 4.27
C ALA A 233 7.28 31.34 4.29
N LEU A 234 6.69 32.38 3.69
CA LEU A 234 7.29 33.72 3.56
C LEU A 234 6.34 34.79 4.10
N SER A 235 6.93 35.83 4.71
CA SER A 235 6.19 37.01 5.16
C SER A 235 5.61 37.79 3.96
N PRO A 236 4.53 38.57 4.15
CA PRO A 236 4.00 39.42 3.08
C PRO A 236 5.02 40.41 2.51
N GLY A 237 5.94 40.92 3.35
CA GLY A 237 7.01 41.82 2.92
C GLY A 237 8.06 41.12 2.07
N SER A 238 8.49 39.91 2.48
CA SER A 238 9.42 39.09 1.70
C SER A 238 8.82 38.74 0.33
N ILE A 239 7.53 38.39 0.28
CA ILE A 239 6.83 38.09 -0.98
C ILE A 239 6.77 39.32 -1.88
N ALA A 240 6.52 40.51 -1.33
CA ALA A 240 6.51 41.74 -2.12
C ALA A 240 7.88 42.03 -2.74
N ASN A 241 8.97 41.80 -2.01
CA ASN A 241 10.35 41.96 -2.51
C ASN A 241 10.67 40.95 -3.62
N VAL A 242 10.40 39.67 -3.37
CA VAL A 242 10.63 38.57 -4.32
C VAL A 242 9.79 38.76 -5.59
N HIS A 243 8.53 39.20 -5.47
CA HIS A 243 7.66 39.53 -6.61
C HIS A 243 8.23 40.68 -7.45
N GLN A 244 8.76 41.73 -6.81
CA GLN A 244 9.36 42.86 -7.52
C GLN A 244 10.60 42.45 -8.33
N ILE A 245 11.40 41.52 -7.82
CA ILE A 245 12.53 40.95 -8.56
C ILE A 245 12.02 40.09 -9.74
N ALA A 246 11.08 39.18 -9.46
CA ALA A 246 10.50 38.30 -10.49
C ALA A 246 9.95 39.10 -11.67
N ARG A 247 9.21 40.18 -11.40
CA ARG A 247 8.65 41.05 -12.43
C ARG A 247 9.73 41.60 -13.36
N ARG A 248 10.84 42.08 -12.83
CA ARG A 248 11.93 42.68 -13.62
C ARG A 248 12.74 41.65 -14.39
N MET A 249 12.95 40.46 -13.82
CA MET A 249 13.54 39.35 -14.55
C MET A 249 12.64 38.94 -15.72
N VAL A 250 11.32 38.89 -15.52
CA VAL A 250 10.34 38.59 -16.60
C VAL A 250 10.34 39.67 -17.67
N ASP A 251 10.30 40.95 -17.30
CA ASP A 251 10.33 42.09 -18.24
C ASP A 251 11.64 42.13 -19.05
N ALA A 252 12.74 41.60 -18.50
CA ALA A 252 14.03 41.44 -19.17
C ALA A 252 14.14 40.15 -20.02
N GLY A 253 13.14 39.27 -20.00
CA GLY A 253 13.15 38.00 -20.73
C GLY A 253 13.78 36.79 -19.98
N PHE A 254 14.12 36.96 -18.71
CA PHE A 254 14.73 35.94 -17.82
C PHE A 254 13.71 35.23 -16.91
N GLY A 255 12.45 35.15 -17.35
CA GLY A 255 11.39 34.57 -16.52
C GLY A 255 11.56 33.06 -16.26
N ARG A 256 12.21 32.32 -17.18
CA ARG A 256 12.49 30.89 -16.99
C ARG A 256 13.55 30.69 -15.91
N GLU A 257 14.62 31.46 -15.98
CA GLU A 257 15.73 31.48 -15.03
C GLU A 257 15.21 31.84 -13.63
N CYS A 258 14.31 32.82 -13.55
CA CYS A 258 13.63 33.17 -12.30
C CYS A 258 12.79 32.01 -11.72
N ALA A 259 12.03 31.30 -12.56
CA ALA A 259 11.24 30.14 -12.13
C ALA A 259 12.14 28.96 -11.69
N GLU A 260 13.27 28.75 -12.36
CA GLU A 260 14.26 27.73 -12.01
C GLU A 260 14.98 28.07 -10.70
N ALA A 261 15.32 29.35 -10.49
CA ALA A 261 15.90 29.85 -9.25
C ALA A 261 14.93 29.69 -8.07
N TYR A 262 13.64 29.97 -8.28
CA TYR A 262 12.60 29.70 -7.28
C TYR A 262 12.58 28.22 -6.90
N ALA A 263 12.51 27.34 -7.90
CA ALA A 263 12.45 25.91 -7.67
C ALA A 263 13.70 25.39 -6.95
N ALA A 264 14.89 25.90 -7.30
CA ALA A 264 16.13 25.57 -6.62
C ALA A 264 16.11 25.99 -5.14
N ALA A 265 15.67 27.23 -4.85
CA ALA A 265 15.56 27.78 -3.50
C ALA A 265 14.60 26.97 -2.61
N ARG A 266 13.48 26.52 -3.19
CA ARG A 266 12.43 25.79 -2.47
C ARG A 266 12.69 24.29 -2.36
N ARG A 267 13.51 23.71 -3.25
CA ARG A 267 13.75 22.26 -3.31
C ARG A 267 14.27 21.70 -1.99
N GLY A 268 15.26 22.35 -1.36
CA GLY A 268 15.81 21.88 -0.09
C GLY A 268 14.75 21.78 1.01
N PHE A 269 13.87 22.77 1.11
CA PHE A 269 12.75 22.75 2.06
C PHE A 269 11.74 21.63 1.76
N VAL A 270 11.38 21.45 0.48
CA VAL A 270 10.43 20.42 0.05
C VAL A 270 11.01 19.03 0.33
N ASP A 271 12.27 18.80 -0.04
CA ASP A 271 12.98 17.54 0.17
C ASP A 271 13.09 17.20 1.67
N GLU A 272 13.48 18.17 2.50
CA GLU A 272 13.57 17.97 3.95
C GLU A 272 12.20 17.73 4.59
N SER A 273 11.16 18.44 4.13
CA SER A 273 9.78 18.26 4.60
C SER A 273 9.26 16.86 4.32
N VAL A 274 9.59 16.30 3.15
CA VAL A 274 9.23 14.91 2.80
C VAL A 274 10.08 13.92 3.59
N ALA A 275 11.37 14.17 3.78
CA ALA A 275 12.24 13.29 4.57
C ALA A 275 11.79 13.18 6.05
N ARG A 276 11.30 14.28 6.64
CA ARG A 276 10.71 14.32 8.01
C ARG A 276 9.46 13.45 8.17
N LEU A 277 8.83 13.02 7.07
CA LEU A 277 7.70 12.08 7.11
C LEU A 277 8.16 10.62 7.30
N GLY A 278 9.46 10.36 7.21
CA GLY A 278 10.03 9.04 7.43
C GLY A 278 9.70 8.03 6.31
N VAL A 279 9.38 8.51 5.11
CA VAL A 279 9.24 7.68 3.90
C VAL A 279 10.63 7.37 3.35
N ARG A 280 10.94 6.09 3.20
CA ARG A 280 12.20 5.66 2.59
C ARG A 280 12.08 5.70 1.08
N SER A 281 13.01 6.35 0.39
CA SER A 281 13.16 6.20 -1.05
C SER A 281 13.54 4.75 -1.36
N ARG A 282 12.68 4.02 -2.07
CA ARG A 282 12.98 2.67 -2.55
C ARG A 282 12.85 2.60 -4.06
N THR A 283 13.78 1.91 -4.70
CA THR A 283 13.66 1.56 -6.11
C THR A 283 12.63 0.43 -6.29
N ALA A 284 12.11 0.26 -7.51
CA ALA A 284 11.20 -0.85 -7.81
C ALA A 284 11.84 -2.21 -7.49
N GLU A 285 13.13 -2.37 -7.79
CA GLU A 285 13.90 -3.59 -7.53
C GLU A 285 14.03 -3.88 -6.02
N GLU A 286 14.28 -2.85 -5.21
CA GLU A 286 14.33 -2.98 -3.75
C GLU A 286 12.96 -3.37 -3.19
N VAL A 287 11.87 -2.77 -3.68
CA VAL A 287 10.51 -3.15 -3.28
C VAL A 287 10.22 -4.60 -3.63
N HIS A 288 10.62 -5.07 -4.81
CA HIS A 288 10.43 -6.47 -5.22
C HIS A 288 11.28 -7.46 -4.42
N ALA A 289 12.46 -7.05 -3.95
CA ALA A 289 13.35 -7.88 -3.14
C ALA A 289 13.00 -7.89 -1.63
N SER A 290 12.17 -6.96 -1.16
CA SER A 290 11.90 -6.78 0.26
C SER A 290 10.85 -7.75 0.81
N PRO A 291 10.98 -8.18 2.08
CA PRO A 291 9.95 -8.97 2.74
C PRO A 291 8.67 -8.15 2.93
N TRP A 292 7.52 -8.82 2.91
CA TRP A 292 6.23 -8.13 2.96
C TRP A 292 6.03 -7.37 4.27
N GLU A 293 6.51 -7.92 5.39
CA GLU A 293 6.38 -7.31 6.71
C GLU A 293 7.04 -5.92 6.76
N GLU A 294 8.20 -5.76 6.12
CA GLU A 294 8.86 -4.44 6.00
C GLU A 294 8.05 -3.49 5.11
N LEU A 295 7.53 -3.99 4.00
CA LEU A 295 6.69 -3.20 3.10
C LEU A 295 5.40 -2.75 3.79
N GLU A 296 4.81 -3.55 4.68
CA GLU A 296 3.65 -3.13 5.48
C GLU A 296 3.95 -1.94 6.38
N PHE A 297 5.12 -1.93 7.03
CA PHE A 297 5.56 -0.78 7.84
C PHE A 297 5.80 0.45 6.98
N ASP A 298 6.42 0.27 5.80
CA ASP A 298 6.67 1.38 4.87
C ASP A 298 5.36 1.92 4.29
N ILE A 299 4.39 1.08 3.92
CA ILE A 299 3.06 1.49 3.48
C ILE A 299 2.33 2.28 4.57
N ALA A 300 2.38 1.82 5.82
CA ALA A 300 1.75 2.50 6.95
C ALA A 300 2.31 3.91 7.19
N ARG A 301 3.57 4.17 6.82
CA ARG A 301 4.19 5.50 6.83
C ARG A 301 3.91 6.29 5.56
N TRP A 302 3.88 5.61 4.42
CA TRP A 302 3.65 6.20 3.12
C TRP A 302 2.25 6.83 3.02
N ILE A 303 1.20 6.20 3.55
CA ILE A 303 -0.17 6.74 3.48
C ILE A 303 -0.30 8.14 4.12
N PRO A 304 0.05 8.36 5.40
CA PRO A 304 -0.03 9.70 5.99
C PRO A 304 0.94 10.68 5.33
N ALA A 305 2.11 10.22 4.88
CA ALA A 305 3.06 11.07 4.17
C ALA A 305 2.51 11.55 2.82
N PHE A 306 1.92 10.64 2.03
CA PHE A 306 1.25 10.93 0.78
C PHE A 306 0.15 11.96 0.99
N ASN A 307 -0.69 11.77 2.01
CA ASN A 307 -1.71 12.75 2.38
C ASN A 307 -1.11 14.11 2.75
N MET A 308 -0.08 14.16 3.59
CA MET A 308 0.54 15.43 3.97
C MET A 308 1.14 16.16 2.75
N VAL A 309 1.80 15.43 1.85
CA VAL A 309 2.41 16.03 0.66
C VAL A 309 1.35 16.58 -0.29
N PHE A 310 0.36 15.78 -0.64
CA PHE A 310 -0.63 16.18 -1.65
C PHE A 310 -1.74 17.10 -1.12
N ARG A 311 -2.05 17.08 0.19
CA ARG A 311 -3.08 17.94 0.78
C ARG A 311 -2.55 19.21 1.45
N ILE A 312 -1.30 19.22 1.89
CA ILE A 312 -0.72 20.38 2.60
C ILE A 312 0.45 20.97 1.82
N LEU A 313 1.50 20.19 1.56
CA LEU A 313 2.76 20.72 1.01
C LEU A 313 2.60 21.26 -0.41
N ILE A 314 2.05 20.45 -1.33
CA ILE A 314 1.85 20.83 -2.73
C ILE A 314 0.87 22.01 -2.86
N PRO A 315 -0.31 22.02 -2.21
CA PRO A 315 -1.21 23.18 -2.26
C PRO A 315 -0.61 24.45 -1.65
N SER A 316 0.17 24.33 -0.58
CA SER A 316 0.87 25.48 0.02
C SER A 316 1.92 26.05 -0.92
N GLU A 317 2.67 25.18 -1.61
CA GLU A 317 3.67 25.60 -2.60
C GLU A 317 3.00 26.26 -3.82
N ARG A 318 1.87 25.73 -4.30
CA ARG A 318 1.05 26.36 -5.36
C ARG A 318 0.66 27.78 -4.98
N ARG A 319 0.10 27.97 -3.78
CA ARG A 319 -0.29 29.28 -3.26
C ARG A 319 0.89 30.24 -3.16
N LEU A 320 2.07 29.75 -2.79
CA LEU A 320 3.28 30.56 -2.72
C LEU A 320 3.72 31.02 -4.11
N CYS A 321 3.77 30.11 -5.09
CA CYS A 321 4.09 30.44 -6.49
C CYS A 321 3.10 31.47 -7.06
N ASP A 322 1.79 31.28 -6.84
CA ASP A 322 0.76 32.21 -7.32
C ASP A 322 0.94 33.63 -6.74
N ARG A 323 1.41 33.74 -5.49
CA ARG A 323 1.69 35.04 -4.84
C ARG A 323 2.99 35.68 -5.31
N VAL A 324 4.03 34.89 -5.54
CA VAL A 324 5.34 35.38 -6.02
C VAL A 324 5.25 35.82 -7.48
N PHE A 325 4.55 35.05 -8.32
CA PHE A 325 4.44 35.27 -9.76
C PHE A 325 3.08 35.84 -10.18
N ASP A 326 2.39 36.56 -9.29
CA ASP A 326 1.09 37.16 -9.60
C ASP A 326 1.16 38.04 -10.86
N GLY A 327 0.28 37.81 -11.83
CA GLY A 327 0.31 38.51 -13.13
C GLY A 327 1.49 38.17 -14.05
N LEU A 328 2.36 37.22 -13.70
CA LEU A 328 3.56 36.82 -14.45
C LEU A 328 3.42 35.42 -15.07
N ALA A 329 2.26 35.11 -15.65
CA ALA A 329 2.04 33.81 -16.30
C ALA A 329 3.00 33.62 -17.51
N PRO A 330 3.52 32.40 -17.77
CA PRO A 330 3.26 31.14 -17.08
C PRO A 330 4.31 30.78 -16.01
N PHE A 331 5.11 31.75 -15.54
CA PHE A 331 6.30 31.46 -14.73
C PHE A 331 5.97 30.90 -13.34
N GLY A 332 4.83 31.26 -12.76
CA GLY A 332 4.32 30.66 -11.53
C GLY A 332 4.04 29.16 -11.66
N ASP A 333 3.40 28.73 -12.75
CA ASP A 333 3.11 27.32 -13.02
C ASP A 333 4.41 26.52 -13.23
N LEU A 334 5.38 27.10 -13.96
CA LEU A 334 6.69 26.49 -14.19
C LEU A 334 7.51 26.34 -12.90
N ALA A 335 7.52 27.37 -12.06
CA ALA A 335 8.21 27.36 -10.77
C ALA A 335 7.61 26.33 -9.83
N PHE A 336 6.27 26.29 -9.74
CA PHE A 336 5.52 25.34 -8.96
C PHE A 336 5.84 23.89 -9.33
N ILE A 337 5.68 23.53 -10.61
CA ILE A 337 5.91 22.15 -11.04
C ILE A 337 7.39 21.74 -10.85
N ALA A 338 8.33 22.65 -11.12
CA ALA A 338 9.76 22.38 -10.94
C ALA A 338 10.16 22.19 -9.47
N ALA A 339 9.44 22.80 -8.52
CA ALA A 339 9.67 22.63 -7.09
C ALA A 339 9.13 21.29 -6.55
N VAL A 340 7.94 20.85 -6.97
CA VAL A 340 7.25 19.70 -6.34
C VAL A 340 7.39 18.38 -7.08
N ARG A 341 7.69 18.40 -8.39
CA ARG A 341 7.59 17.22 -9.27
C ARG A 341 8.44 16.04 -8.80
N THR A 342 9.68 16.27 -8.40
CA THR A 342 10.60 15.17 -8.03
C THR A 342 10.07 14.37 -6.84
N GLN A 343 9.64 15.05 -5.77
CA GLN A 343 9.12 14.39 -4.58
C GLN A 343 7.76 13.74 -4.82
N ALA A 344 6.88 14.40 -5.58
CA ALA A 344 5.61 13.80 -5.98
C ALA A 344 5.82 12.49 -6.77
N LEU A 345 6.75 12.48 -7.74
CA LEU A 345 7.07 11.29 -8.53
C LEU A 345 7.72 10.18 -7.69
N GLN A 346 8.55 10.50 -6.70
CA GLN A 346 9.10 9.48 -5.79
C GLN A 346 7.99 8.77 -5.02
N LEU A 347 7.03 9.51 -4.44
CA LEU A 347 5.89 8.92 -3.75
C LEU A 347 5.01 8.08 -4.68
N ILE A 348 4.76 8.56 -5.90
CA ILE A 348 4.00 7.83 -6.93
C ILE A 348 4.72 6.52 -7.31
N SER A 349 6.04 6.59 -7.53
CA SER A 349 6.84 5.43 -7.95
C SER A 349 6.83 4.29 -6.93
N PHE A 350 6.75 4.62 -5.63
CA PHE A 350 6.58 3.61 -4.58
C PHE A 350 5.24 2.90 -4.69
N GLY A 351 4.15 3.64 -4.92
CA GLY A 351 2.83 3.07 -5.15
C GLY A 351 2.78 2.16 -6.38
N ASP A 352 3.41 2.58 -7.47
CA ASP A 352 3.54 1.75 -8.68
C ASP A 352 4.39 0.50 -8.44
N ALA A 353 5.48 0.60 -7.68
CA ALA A 353 6.32 -0.54 -7.31
C ALA A 353 5.54 -1.57 -6.47
N ILE A 354 4.74 -1.11 -5.51
CA ILE A 354 3.85 -1.99 -4.72
C ILE A 354 2.79 -2.63 -5.63
N SER A 355 2.13 -1.86 -6.50
CA SER A 355 1.08 -2.37 -7.38
C SER A 355 1.58 -3.45 -8.36
N SER A 356 2.83 -3.33 -8.80
CA SER A 356 3.49 -4.26 -9.73
C SER A 356 4.16 -5.46 -9.07
N SER A 357 4.23 -5.48 -7.74
CA SER A 357 4.84 -6.58 -6.98
C SER A 357 3.90 -7.80 -6.87
N SER A 358 4.23 -8.76 -5.98
CA SER A 358 3.42 -9.97 -5.77
C SER A 358 1.94 -9.65 -5.48
N ARG A 359 1.05 -10.45 -6.07
CA ARG A 359 -0.42 -10.35 -5.94
C ARG A 359 -0.97 -11.34 -4.91
N ALA A 360 -0.18 -11.65 -3.89
CA ALA A 360 -0.58 -12.61 -2.88
C ALA A 360 -1.80 -12.10 -2.07
N PRO A 361 -2.77 -12.96 -1.70
CA PRO A 361 -4.01 -12.55 -1.03
C PRO A 361 -3.82 -11.70 0.22
N GLU A 362 -2.81 -11.99 1.04
CA GLU A 362 -2.50 -11.27 2.28
C GLU A 362 -2.25 -9.76 2.07
N ARG A 363 -1.97 -9.34 0.83
CA ARG A 363 -1.66 -7.94 0.49
C ARG A 363 -2.89 -7.08 0.26
N LEU A 364 -4.07 -7.68 0.08
CA LEU A 364 -5.29 -6.99 -0.34
C LEU A 364 -5.55 -5.73 0.49
N PHE A 365 -5.55 -5.86 1.82
CA PHE A 365 -5.98 -4.78 2.71
C PHE A 365 -5.05 -3.56 2.63
N ARG A 366 -3.73 -3.76 2.60
CA ARG A 366 -2.78 -2.65 2.46
C ARG A 366 -2.88 -1.96 1.11
N VAL A 367 -3.08 -2.74 0.04
CA VAL A 367 -3.25 -2.17 -1.31
C VAL A 367 -4.57 -1.41 -1.41
N VAL A 368 -5.62 -1.89 -0.74
CA VAL A 368 -6.89 -1.16 -0.60
C VAL A 368 -6.68 0.16 0.16
N ASP A 369 -5.99 0.15 1.30
CA ASP A 369 -5.69 1.38 2.06
C ASP A 369 -4.94 2.41 1.21
N MET A 370 -3.96 1.96 0.41
CA MET A 370 -3.23 2.83 -0.53
C MET A 370 -4.14 3.37 -1.64
N TYR A 371 -4.99 2.51 -2.22
CA TYR A 371 -5.94 2.90 -3.25
C TYR A 371 -6.90 3.98 -2.73
N GLU A 372 -7.47 3.79 -1.54
CA GLU A 372 -8.38 4.76 -0.91
C GLU A 372 -7.68 6.10 -0.68
N ALA A 373 -6.46 6.09 -0.13
CA ALA A 373 -5.70 7.32 0.11
C ALA A 373 -5.47 8.13 -1.19
N VAL A 374 -5.13 7.45 -2.29
CA VAL A 374 -4.92 8.11 -3.59
C VAL A 374 -6.25 8.56 -4.20
N ARG A 375 -7.25 7.69 -4.22
CA ARG A 375 -8.60 7.97 -4.77
C ARG A 375 -9.19 9.22 -4.14
N ASP A 376 -9.11 9.32 -2.81
CA ASP A 376 -9.73 10.40 -2.05
C ASP A 376 -9.03 11.74 -2.28
N ILE A 377 -7.77 11.74 -2.71
CA ILE A 377 -7.00 12.96 -3.03
C ILE A 377 -7.31 13.49 -4.42
N LEU A 378 -7.65 12.63 -5.39
CA LEU A 378 -7.82 13.04 -6.80
C LEU A 378 -8.74 14.25 -7.02
N PRO A 379 -9.89 14.38 -6.32
CA PRO A 379 -10.74 15.58 -6.42
C PRO A 379 -10.08 16.83 -5.83
N ASP A 380 -9.35 16.69 -4.72
CA ASP A 380 -8.65 17.81 -4.05
C ASP A 380 -7.56 18.40 -4.95
N LEU A 381 -7.04 17.61 -5.90
CA LEU A 381 -6.00 18.01 -6.84
C LEU A 381 -6.50 18.79 -8.06
N ASP A 382 -7.81 18.80 -8.35
CA ASP A 382 -8.37 19.52 -9.50
C ASP A 382 -8.02 21.03 -9.51
N PRO A 383 -8.22 21.79 -8.41
CA PRO A 383 -7.87 23.21 -8.40
C PRO A 383 -6.36 23.46 -8.38
N VAL A 384 -5.57 22.52 -7.86
CA VAL A 384 -4.12 22.68 -7.69
C VAL A 384 -3.38 22.41 -9.00
N PHE A 385 -3.87 21.45 -9.79
CA PHE A 385 -3.30 21.02 -11.06
C PHE A 385 -4.14 21.41 -12.28
N SER A 386 -4.74 22.60 -12.25
CA SER A 386 -5.60 23.10 -13.35
C SER A 386 -4.81 23.62 -14.55
N ASP A 387 -3.51 23.88 -14.39
CA ASP A 387 -2.65 24.41 -15.45
C ASP A 387 -2.12 23.31 -16.40
N PRO A 388 -1.74 23.66 -17.64
CA PRO A 388 -1.23 22.68 -18.60
C PRO A 388 0.10 22.02 -18.22
N TYR A 389 0.91 22.65 -17.35
CA TYR A 389 2.25 22.16 -17.01
C TYR A 389 2.20 21.07 -15.92
N SER A 390 1.23 21.16 -15.01
CA SER A 390 0.99 20.18 -13.96
C SER A 390 0.06 19.04 -14.37
N ALA A 391 -0.65 19.16 -15.50
CA ALA A 391 -1.54 18.13 -16.04
C ALA A 391 -0.89 16.74 -16.16
N ALA A 392 0.39 16.68 -16.54
CA ALA A 392 1.14 15.42 -16.61
C ALA A 392 1.28 14.76 -15.23
N LEU A 393 1.60 15.55 -14.18
CA LEU A 393 1.72 15.02 -12.82
C LEU A 393 0.38 14.54 -12.28
N ARG A 394 -0.72 15.27 -12.54
CA ARG A 394 -2.08 14.81 -12.22
C ARG A 394 -2.39 13.48 -12.90
N ALA A 395 -2.00 13.32 -14.17
CA ALA A 395 -2.19 12.07 -14.90
C ALA A 395 -1.39 10.90 -14.29
N GLU A 396 -0.19 11.14 -13.76
CA GLU A 396 0.59 10.12 -13.05
C GLU A 396 -0.09 9.68 -11.74
N VAL A 397 -0.65 10.61 -10.95
CA VAL A 397 -1.42 10.26 -9.73
C VAL A 397 -2.65 9.41 -10.09
N SER A 398 -3.40 9.81 -11.12
CA SER A 398 -4.54 9.04 -11.63
C SER A 398 -4.12 7.66 -12.16
N SER A 399 -2.97 7.59 -12.84
CA SER A 399 -2.40 6.34 -13.33
C SER A 399 -2.08 5.38 -12.18
N MET A 400 -1.41 5.86 -11.12
CA MET A 400 -1.13 5.08 -9.92
C MET A 400 -2.41 4.57 -9.23
N CYS A 401 -3.45 5.40 -9.16
CA CYS A 401 -4.75 4.96 -8.64
C CYS A 401 -5.29 3.76 -9.44
N ASN A 402 -5.17 3.81 -10.77
CA ASN A 402 -5.60 2.73 -11.66
C ASN A 402 -4.71 1.48 -11.55
N THR A 403 -3.39 1.63 -11.39
CA THR A 403 -2.47 0.48 -11.21
C THR A 403 -2.73 -0.24 -9.89
N LEU A 404 -3.00 0.50 -8.81
CA LEU A 404 -3.45 -0.06 -7.53
C LEU A 404 -4.79 -0.82 -7.67
N GLY A 405 -5.77 -0.23 -8.35
CA GLY A 405 -7.05 -0.90 -8.64
C GLY A 405 -6.88 -2.17 -9.47
N SER A 406 -5.99 -2.16 -10.47
CA SER A 406 -5.63 -3.36 -11.24
C SER A 406 -4.95 -4.42 -10.38
N SER A 407 -4.12 -4.02 -9.42
CA SER A 407 -3.48 -4.92 -8.46
C SER A 407 -4.51 -5.63 -7.58
N ILE A 408 -5.51 -4.90 -7.06
CA ILE A 408 -6.64 -5.47 -6.29
C ILE A 408 -7.37 -6.54 -7.11
N LYS A 409 -7.74 -6.25 -8.37
CA LYS A 409 -8.34 -7.26 -9.27
C LYS A 409 -7.42 -8.47 -9.44
N GLY A 410 -6.12 -8.22 -9.63
CA GLY A 410 -5.10 -9.26 -9.73
C GLY A 410 -4.97 -10.15 -8.51
N ILE A 411 -5.15 -9.61 -7.29
CA ILE A 411 -5.10 -10.37 -6.04
C ILE A 411 -6.28 -11.34 -5.93
N PHE A 412 -7.49 -10.92 -6.31
CA PHE A 412 -8.64 -11.83 -6.37
C PHE A 412 -8.43 -12.97 -7.37
N MET A 413 -7.86 -12.67 -8.54
CA MET A 413 -7.50 -13.70 -9.53
C MET A 413 -6.48 -14.71 -8.97
N GLU A 414 -5.52 -14.25 -8.17
CA GLU A 414 -4.55 -15.15 -7.55
C GLU A 414 -5.16 -15.97 -6.41
N LEU A 415 -6.06 -15.40 -5.61
CA LEU A 415 -6.85 -16.15 -4.64
C LEU A 415 -7.62 -17.30 -5.31
N GLU A 416 -8.28 -17.04 -6.45
CA GLU A 416 -8.94 -18.10 -7.22
C GLU A 416 -7.97 -19.19 -7.68
N ASN A 417 -6.80 -18.80 -8.18
CA ASN A 417 -5.77 -19.75 -8.62
C ASN A 417 -5.27 -20.62 -7.46
N LEU A 418 -5.06 -20.02 -6.28
CA LEU A 418 -4.66 -20.73 -5.07
C LEU A 418 -5.71 -21.75 -4.65
N ILE A 419 -6.99 -21.38 -4.64
CA ILE A 419 -8.09 -22.31 -4.33
C ILE A 419 -8.18 -23.42 -5.37
N ARG A 420 -8.04 -23.10 -6.66
CA ARG A 420 -8.10 -24.07 -7.76
C ARG A 420 -6.95 -25.07 -7.72
N ARG A 421 -5.75 -24.63 -7.34
CA ARG A 421 -4.53 -25.43 -7.28
C ARG A 421 -4.33 -26.15 -5.94
N ASP A 422 -5.11 -25.83 -4.91
CA ASP A 422 -5.00 -26.44 -3.59
C ASP A 422 -5.18 -27.97 -3.65
N PRO A 423 -4.12 -28.76 -3.41
CA PRO A 423 -4.09 -30.16 -3.78
C PRO A 423 -4.90 -31.02 -2.80
N ALA A 424 -5.50 -32.08 -3.33
CA ALA A 424 -6.21 -33.11 -2.60
C ALA A 424 -5.23 -34.13 -1.98
N ARG A 425 -4.40 -33.72 -1.00
CA ARG A 425 -3.34 -34.58 -0.44
C ARG A 425 -3.76 -35.41 0.77
N ILE A 426 -4.44 -34.79 1.74
CA ILE A 426 -4.79 -35.44 3.01
C ILE A 426 -6.29 -35.29 3.21
N ALA A 427 -6.99 -36.43 3.30
CA ALA A 427 -8.39 -36.46 3.69
C ALA A 427 -8.51 -35.95 5.13
N ALA A 428 -9.42 -35.00 5.38
CA ALA A 428 -9.67 -34.52 6.73
C ALA A 428 -10.26 -35.68 7.56
N GLN A 429 -9.62 -36.04 8.67
CA GLN A 429 -10.09 -37.14 9.51
C GLN A 429 -11.53 -36.88 9.97
N GLY A 430 -12.39 -37.89 9.89
CA GLY A 430 -13.80 -37.80 10.32
C GLY A 430 -14.70 -36.87 9.49
N GLY A 431 -14.23 -36.37 8.33
CA GLY A 431 -15.06 -35.54 7.45
C GLY A 431 -15.28 -34.11 7.96
N VAL A 432 -14.36 -33.57 8.76
CA VAL A 432 -14.47 -32.23 9.35
C VAL A 432 -14.36 -31.08 8.32
N ILE A 433 -14.64 -29.85 8.76
CA ILE A 433 -14.47 -28.62 7.96
C ILE A 433 -13.00 -28.48 7.52
N HIS A 434 -12.77 -28.33 6.22
CA HIS A 434 -11.45 -28.21 5.62
C HIS A 434 -10.81 -26.84 5.93
N PRO A 435 -9.48 -26.76 6.16
CA PRO A 435 -8.80 -25.49 6.39
C PRO A 435 -9.03 -24.44 5.29
N ILE A 436 -9.04 -24.85 4.01
CA ILE A 436 -9.32 -23.95 2.87
C ILE A 436 -10.67 -23.25 2.99
N THR A 437 -11.69 -23.94 3.50
CA THR A 437 -13.02 -23.36 3.67
C THR A 437 -12.99 -22.28 4.74
N ARG A 438 -12.29 -22.51 5.86
CA ARG A 438 -12.12 -21.47 6.89
C ARG A 438 -11.35 -20.27 6.35
N TYR A 439 -10.24 -20.53 5.65
CA TYR A 439 -9.41 -19.49 5.05
C TYR A 439 -10.22 -18.60 4.10
N VAL A 440 -10.86 -19.19 3.09
CA VAL A 440 -11.62 -18.42 2.09
C VAL A 440 -12.79 -17.67 2.72
N MET A 441 -13.57 -18.31 3.60
CA MET A 441 -14.70 -17.63 4.23
C MET A 441 -14.27 -16.49 5.15
N ASN A 442 -13.17 -16.64 5.90
CA ASN A 442 -12.65 -15.57 6.75
C ASN A 442 -12.05 -14.44 5.90
N TYR A 443 -11.36 -14.78 4.81
CA TYR A 443 -10.80 -13.81 3.88
C TYR A 443 -11.90 -12.96 3.22
N LEU A 444 -12.91 -13.59 2.63
CA LEU A 444 -14.02 -12.89 1.99
C LEU A 444 -14.82 -12.05 2.99
N ARG A 445 -15.03 -12.57 4.21
CA ARG A 445 -15.66 -11.79 5.29
C ARG A 445 -14.85 -10.54 5.64
N ALA A 446 -13.53 -10.65 5.72
CA ALA A 446 -12.67 -9.50 5.99
C ALA A 446 -12.67 -8.51 4.82
N ALA A 447 -12.64 -8.99 3.57
CA ALA A 447 -12.72 -8.15 2.38
C ALA A 447 -14.03 -7.34 2.29
N CYS A 448 -15.15 -7.85 2.82
CA CYS A 448 -16.38 -7.08 2.94
C CYS A 448 -16.24 -5.82 3.80
N GLY A 449 -15.24 -5.72 4.68
CA GLY A 449 -14.95 -4.48 5.42
C GLY A 449 -14.63 -3.29 4.51
N SER A 450 -14.17 -3.54 3.28
CA SER A 450 -13.87 -2.54 2.25
C SER A 450 -14.80 -2.67 1.05
N ARG A 451 -16.04 -3.15 1.25
CA ARG A 451 -17.00 -3.46 0.17
C ARG A 451 -17.17 -2.32 -0.83
N GLN A 452 -17.37 -1.09 -0.36
CA GLN A 452 -17.60 0.06 -1.24
C GLN A 452 -16.42 0.26 -2.20
N THR A 453 -15.20 0.32 -1.66
CA THR A 453 -13.97 0.46 -2.46
C THR A 453 -13.80 -0.71 -3.43
N LEU A 454 -14.11 -1.93 -3.01
CA LEU A 454 -14.04 -3.09 -3.89
C LEU A 454 -15.10 -3.06 -5.01
N GLU A 455 -16.31 -2.59 -4.73
CA GLU A 455 -17.35 -2.41 -5.76
C GLU A 455 -16.89 -1.38 -6.79
N GLU A 456 -16.39 -0.22 -6.35
CA GLU A 456 -15.83 0.82 -7.22
C GLU A 456 -14.71 0.28 -8.12
N VAL A 457 -13.72 -0.43 -7.55
CA VAL A 457 -12.62 -1.03 -8.30
C VAL A 457 -13.12 -2.07 -9.31
N MET A 458 -14.09 -2.90 -8.93
CA MET A 458 -14.62 -3.97 -9.78
C MET A 458 -15.53 -3.45 -10.90
N GLU A 459 -16.16 -2.29 -10.73
CA GLU A 459 -16.90 -1.58 -11.78
C GLU A 459 -16.00 -0.75 -12.70
N GLY A 460 -14.87 -0.28 -12.16
CA GLY A 460 -14.00 0.77 -12.69
C GLY A 460 -13.31 0.57 -14.05
N ASP A 461 -13.68 -0.41 -14.87
CA ASP A 461 -13.24 -0.46 -16.27
C ASP A 461 -13.96 0.59 -17.17
N PHE A 462 -14.80 1.49 -16.60
CA PHE A 462 -15.45 2.60 -17.32
C PHE A 462 -14.99 4.02 -16.90
N GLY A 463 -13.96 4.14 -16.05
CA GLY A 463 -13.59 5.41 -15.40
C GLY A 463 -12.66 6.37 -16.16
N ALA A 464 -12.29 6.11 -17.42
CA ALA A 464 -11.39 7.02 -18.16
C ALA A 464 -11.98 8.44 -18.37
N ASN A 465 -13.28 8.65 -18.15
CA ASN A 465 -13.93 9.96 -18.27
C ASN A 465 -14.81 10.28 -17.05
N GLY A 466 -14.21 10.51 -15.87
CA GLY A 466 -14.73 11.40 -14.81
C GLY A 466 -16.22 11.31 -14.43
N GLY A 467 -16.86 10.15 -14.64
CA GLY A 467 -18.26 9.95 -14.28
C GLY A 467 -18.37 9.90 -12.77
N ALA A 468 -19.25 10.72 -12.19
CA ALA A 468 -19.58 10.66 -10.77
C ALA A 468 -19.80 9.19 -10.35
N PRO A 469 -19.33 8.77 -9.16
CA PRO A 469 -19.56 7.41 -8.69
C PRO A 469 -21.05 7.14 -8.79
N VAL A 470 -21.41 6.21 -9.67
CA VAL A 470 -22.79 5.72 -9.73
C VAL A 470 -23.02 5.15 -8.35
N ALA A 471 -23.94 5.72 -7.58
CA ALA A 471 -24.30 5.19 -6.28
C ALA A 471 -24.61 3.72 -6.47
N VAL A 472 -23.72 2.85 -6.00
CA VAL A 472 -23.89 1.41 -6.10
C VAL A 472 -25.12 1.11 -5.28
N ASP A 473 -26.19 0.66 -5.93
CA ASP A 473 -27.38 0.17 -5.27
C ASP A 473 -26.96 -1.05 -4.43
N PRO A 474 -26.90 -0.93 -3.08
CA PRO A 474 -26.34 -1.97 -2.23
C PRO A 474 -27.17 -3.26 -2.24
N ASP A 475 -28.42 -3.18 -2.73
CA ASP A 475 -29.38 -4.28 -2.82
C ASP A 475 -29.38 -4.99 -4.18
N ARG A 476 -28.45 -4.65 -5.10
CA ARG A 476 -28.39 -5.28 -6.42
C ARG A 476 -27.53 -6.55 -6.40
N PRO A 477 -28.09 -7.78 -6.53
CA PRO A 477 -27.34 -9.04 -6.60
C PRO A 477 -26.54 -9.24 -7.91
N THR A 478 -26.26 -8.15 -8.64
CA THR A 478 -25.54 -8.17 -9.91
C THR A 478 -24.40 -7.15 -9.96
N SER A 479 -23.90 -6.66 -8.81
CA SER A 479 -22.66 -5.86 -8.81
C SER A 479 -21.49 -6.69 -9.33
N SER A 480 -20.49 -6.05 -9.93
CA SER A 480 -19.31 -6.75 -10.45
C SER A 480 -18.59 -7.53 -9.33
N LEU A 481 -18.52 -6.95 -8.13
CA LEU A 481 -17.98 -7.61 -6.94
C LEU A 481 -18.78 -8.87 -6.55
N ALA A 482 -20.11 -8.78 -6.52
CA ALA A 482 -20.98 -9.93 -6.21
C ALA A 482 -20.73 -11.11 -7.17
N VAL A 483 -20.57 -10.82 -8.46
CA VAL A 483 -20.24 -11.84 -9.48
C VAL A 483 -18.89 -12.50 -9.21
N HIS A 484 -17.85 -11.71 -8.90
CA HIS A 484 -16.52 -12.24 -8.57
C HIS A 484 -16.53 -13.10 -7.29
N ILE A 485 -17.23 -12.64 -6.24
CA ILE A 485 -17.38 -13.41 -5.00
C ILE A 485 -18.13 -14.71 -5.27
N ALA A 486 -19.25 -14.67 -5.99
CA ALA A 486 -20.00 -15.87 -6.36
C ALA A 486 -19.13 -16.87 -7.14
N TRP A 487 -18.25 -16.38 -8.01
CA TRP A 487 -17.30 -17.20 -8.74
C TRP A 487 -16.23 -17.83 -7.85
N ILE A 488 -15.63 -17.08 -6.92
CA ILE A 488 -14.71 -17.63 -5.91
C ILE A 488 -15.39 -18.74 -5.09
N MET A 489 -16.66 -18.54 -4.75
CA MET A 489 -17.46 -19.55 -4.03
C MET A 489 -17.68 -20.81 -4.86
N ASP A 490 -17.91 -20.69 -6.16
CA ASP A 490 -18.00 -21.84 -7.07
C ASP A 490 -16.65 -22.57 -7.21
N VAL A 491 -15.53 -21.84 -7.29
CA VAL A 491 -14.17 -22.44 -7.31
C VAL A 491 -13.90 -23.20 -6.01
N LEU A 492 -14.27 -22.64 -4.85
CA LEU A 492 -14.18 -23.31 -3.56
C LEU A 492 -15.05 -24.59 -3.52
N GLN A 493 -16.29 -24.51 -4.00
CA GLN A 493 -17.20 -25.65 -4.03
C GLN A 493 -16.65 -26.77 -4.92
N LYS A 494 -16.16 -26.45 -6.13
CA LYS A 494 -15.50 -27.42 -7.03
C LYS A 494 -14.27 -28.05 -6.40
N ASN A 495 -13.46 -27.26 -5.68
CA ASN A 495 -12.30 -27.77 -4.94
C ASN A 495 -12.73 -28.79 -3.86
N LEU A 496 -13.76 -28.48 -3.08
CA LEU A 496 -14.31 -29.39 -2.06
C LEU A 496 -14.91 -30.66 -2.69
N ASP A 497 -15.59 -30.55 -3.82
CA ASP A 497 -16.11 -31.69 -4.58
C ASP A 497 -14.97 -32.59 -5.14
N MET A 498 -13.80 -32.03 -5.44
CA MET A 498 -12.63 -32.84 -5.79
C MET A 498 -12.02 -33.53 -4.56
N LYS A 499 -11.94 -32.83 -3.42
CA LYS A 499 -11.39 -33.39 -2.17
C LYS A 499 -12.28 -34.46 -1.56
N SER A 500 -13.60 -34.37 -1.72
CA SER A 500 -14.53 -35.40 -1.25
C SER A 500 -14.29 -36.76 -1.92
N LYS A 501 -13.71 -36.79 -3.12
CA LYS A 501 -13.39 -38.03 -3.85
C LYS A 501 -12.19 -38.80 -3.29
N ILE A 502 -11.42 -38.21 -2.37
CA ILE A 502 -10.31 -38.91 -1.69
C ILE A 502 -10.86 -39.95 -0.70
N TYR A 503 -12.04 -39.71 -0.12
CA TYR A 503 -12.64 -40.63 0.84
C TYR A 503 -13.06 -41.92 0.14
N ARG A 504 -12.62 -43.06 0.68
CA ARG A 504 -13.02 -44.39 0.19
C ARG A 504 -14.49 -44.68 0.44
N ASP A 505 -15.05 -44.16 1.54
CA ASP A 505 -16.45 -44.30 1.90
C ASP A 505 -17.27 -43.12 1.32
N PRO A 506 -18.21 -43.38 0.40
CA PRO A 506 -19.10 -42.34 -0.15
C PRO A 506 -19.93 -41.63 0.93
N SER A 507 -20.24 -42.32 2.03
CA SER A 507 -21.01 -41.76 3.14
C SER A 507 -20.19 -40.69 3.87
N LEU A 508 -18.91 -40.97 4.12
CA LEU A 508 -17.98 -40.01 4.71
C LEU A 508 -17.71 -38.82 3.78
N ALA A 509 -17.63 -39.07 2.46
CA ALA A 509 -17.54 -38.00 1.47
C ALA A 509 -18.75 -37.04 1.54
N SER A 510 -19.95 -37.59 1.70
CA SER A 510 -21.17 -36.79 1.91
C SER A 510 -21.14 -36.02 3.24
N ILE A 511 -20.71 -36.64 4.36
CA ILE A 511 -20.55 -35.93 5.64
C ILE A 511 -19.60 -34.74 5.51
N PHE A 512 -18.46 -34.95 4.84
CA PHE A 512 -17.49 -33.90 4.56
C PHE A 512 -18.10 -32.71 3.81
N LEU A 513 -18.83 -32.98 2.72
CA LEU A 513 -19.49 -31.93 1.94
C LEU A 513 -20.56 -31.21 2.75
N MET A 514 -21.34 -31.92 3.56
CA MET A 514 -22.36 -31.31 4.43
C MET A 514 -21.75 -30.38 5.48
N ASN A 515 -20.68 -30.81 6.17
CA ASN A 515 -20.00 -29.99 7.17
C ASN A 515 -19.45 -28.69 6.58
N ASN A 516 -18.74 -28.78 5.46
CA ASN A 516 -18.21 -27.60 4.78
C ASN A 516 -19.33 -26.73 4.22
N GLY A 517 -20.38 -27.33 3.66
CA GLY A 517 -21.50 -26.60 3.09
C GLY A 517 -22.33 -25.85 4.13
N LYS A 518 -22.62 -26.46 5.27
CA LYS A 518 -23.28 -25.79 6.40
C LYS A 518 -22.43 -24.67 6.98
N TYR A 519 -21.13 -24.89 7.14
CA TYR A 519 -20.21 -23.85 7.59
C TYR A 519 -20.21 -22.63 6.65
N ILE A 520 -20.19 -22.87 5.34
CA ILE A 520 -20.29 -21.81 4.33
C ILE A 520 -21.60 -21.04 4.48
N ILE A 521 -22.74 -21.72 4.56
CA ILE A 521 -24.06 -21.07 4.73
C ILE A 521 -24.08 -20.21 6.00
N HIS A 522 -23.58 -20.74 7.12
CA HIS A 522 -23.52 -20.00 8.38
C HIS A 522 -22.68 -18.72 8.25
N LYS A 523 -21.49 -18.81 7.64
CA LYS A 523 -20.60 -17.66 7.43
C LYS A 523 -21.18 -16.61 6.48
N VAL A 524 -21.90 -17.04 5.45
CA VAL A 524 -22.60 -16.13 4.53
C VAL A 524 -23.72 -15.38 5.25
N ASN A 525 -24.52 -16.07 6.06
CA ASN A 525 -25.61 -15.43 6.82
C ASN A 525 -25.11 -14.49 7.94
N ASP A 526 -23.89 -14.70 8.45
CA ASP A 526 -23.26 -13.90 9.51
C ASP A 526 -22.47 -12.67 8.98
N SER A 527 -22.54 -12.38 7.68
CA SER A 527 -21.77 -11.30 7.06
C SER A 527 -22.46 -10.66 5.86
N GLU A 528 -21.90 -9.56 5.35
CA GLU A 528 -22.38 -8.89 4.13
C GLU A 528 -22.33 -9.76 2.88
N LEU A 529 -21.64 -10.91 2.93
CA LEU A 529 -21.70 -11.92 1.87
C LEU A 529 -23.13 -12.38 1.60
N GLY A 530 -24.02 -12.38 2.61
CA GLY A 530 -25.43 -12.68 2.43
C GLY A 530 -26.13 -11.68 1.51
N VAL A 531 -25.81 -10.39 1.63
CA VAL A 531 -26.34 -9.33 0.78
C VAL A 531 -25.80 -9.46 -0.65
N LEU A 532 -24.48 -9.69 -0.79
CA LEU A 532 -23.83 -9.80 -2.10
C LEU A 532 -24.28 -11.04 -2.89
N LEU A 533 -24.43 -12.19 -2.23
CA LEU A 533 -24.82 -13.45 -2.88
C LEU A 533 -26.34 -13.60 -3.05
N GLY A 534 -27.12 -13.03 -2.12
CA GLY A 534 -28.58 -13.07 -2.12
C GLY A 534 -29.20 -14.42 -1.72
N ASP A 535 -30.50 -14.36 -1.42
CA ASP A 535 -31.27 -15.49 -0.89
C ASP A 535 -31.32 -16.70 -1.84
N GLU A 536 -31.34 -16.47 -3.16
CA GLU A 536 -31.40 -17.55 -4.13
C GLU A 536 -30.11 -18.38 -4.12
N TRP A 537 -28.94 -17.74 -3.96
CA TRP A 537 -27.68 -18.45 -3.80
C TRP A 537 -27.67 -19.28 -2.51
N ILE A 538 -28.13 -18.71 -1.40
CA ILE A 538 -28.23 -19.39 -0.10
C ILE A 538 -29.16 -20.60 -0.18
N LYS A 539 -30.30 -20.45 -0.87
CA LYS A 539 -31.27 -21.52 -1.12
C LYS A 539 -30.67 -22.64 -1.97
N GLN A 540 -29.94 -22.32 -3.03
CA GLN A 540 -29.25 -23.31 -3.85
C GLN A 540 -28.21 -24.09 -3.04
N MET A 541 -27.42 -23.39 -2.22
CA MET A 541 -26.43 -24.03 -1.35
C MET A 541 -27.10 -24.93 -0.29
N THR A 542 -28.21 -24.47 0.30
CA THR A 542 -29.02 -25.27 1.23
C THR A 542 -29.57 -26.54 0.56
N ASN A 543 -30.02 -26.44 -0.69
CA ASN A 543 -30.46 -27.60 -1.47
C ASN A 543 -29.33 -28.57 -1.80
N ARG A 544 -28.08 -28.09 -1.99
CA ARG A 544 -26.91 -28.96 -2.12
C ARG A 544 -26.66 -29.76 -0.84
N VAL A 545 -26.69 -29.11 0.31
CA VAL A 545 -26.52 -29.78 1.62
C VAL A 545 -27.59 -30.84 1.85
N ARG A 546 -28.86 -30.54 1.54
CA ARG A 546 -29.96 -31.52 1.62
C ARG A 546 -29.72 -32.73 0.71
N ARG A 547 -29.23 -32.51 -0.51
CA ARG A 547 -28.93 -33.60 -1.45
C ARG A 547 -27.83 -34.52 -0.90
N TRP A 548 -26.75 -33.95 -0.37
CA TRP A 548 -25.67 -34.74 0.25
C TRP A 548 -26.16 -35.54 1.47
N SER A 549 -27.11 -35.00 2.25
CA SER A 549 -27.78 -35.72 3.33
C SER A 549 -28.57 -36.93 2.81
N MET A 550 -29.32 -36.78 1.71
CA MET A 550 -30.04 -37.88 1.09
C MET A 550 -29.08 -38.93 0.49
N ASP A 551 -27.96 -38.49 -0.08
CA ASP A 551 -26.95 -39.39 -0.64
C ASP A 551 -26.25 -40.21 0.47
N TYR A 552 -25.94 -39.58 1.61
CA TYR A 552 -25.49 -40.28 2.82
C TYR A 552 -26.50 -41.35 3.26
N GLN A 553 -27.77 -40.97 3.43
CA GLN A 553 -28.83 -41.89 3.86
C GLN A 553 -28.97 -43.07 2.90
N ARG A 554 -28.96 -42.82 1.60
CA ARG A 554 -29.05 -43.87 0.58
C ARG A 554 -27.84 -44.80 0.61
N ALA A 555 -26.62 -44.25 0.71
CA ALA A 555 -25.39 -45.02 0.66
C ALA A 555 -25.16 -45.88 1.91
N THR A 556 -25.46 -45.34 3.10
CA THR A 556 -25.33 -46.04 4.39
C THR A 556 -26.55 -46.92 4.68
N TRP A 557 -27.73 -46.30 4.78
CA TRP A 557 -28.93 -46.95 5.33
C TRP A 557 -29.80 -47.63 4.28
N GLY A 558 -29.60 -47.36 2.99
CA GLY A 558 -30.28 -48.07 1.90
C GLY A 558 -30.01 -49.59 1.90
N LYS A 559 -28.79 -50.00 2.26
CA LYS A 559 -28.44 -51.43 2.41
C LYS A 559 -29.15 -52.06 3.61
N VAL A 560 -29.26 -51.32 4.71
CA VAL A 560 -29.96 -51.76 5.92
C VAL A 560 -31.46 -51.94 5.65
N THR A 561 -32.10 -50.96 4.99
CA THR A 561 -33.53 -51.03 4.67
C THR A 561 -33.86 -52.13 3.67
N THR A 562 -33.05 -52.33 2.63
CA THR A 562 -33.26 -53.42 1.65
C THR A 562 -33.18 -54.81 2.28
N VAL A 563 -32.24 -55.02 3.21
CA VAL A 563 -32.13 -56.27 3.98
C VAL A 563 -33.38 -56.52 4.81
N LEU A 564 -33.91 -55.49 5.48
CA LEU A 564 -35.12 -55.59 6.30
C LEU A 564 -36.38 -55.80 5.44
N GLN A 565 -36.51 -55.08 4.32
CA GLN A 565 -37.71 -55.04 3.48
C GLN A 565 -37.89 -56.22 2.52
N SER A 566 -36.85 -57.03 2.23
CA SER A 566 -36.84 -58.10 1.20
C SER A 566 -37.79 -59.30 1.47
N GLY A 567 -39.05 -59.06 1.80
CA GLY A 567 -40.12 -60.06 1.88
C GLY A 567 -41.34 -59.51 1.16
N THR A 568 -41.84 -60.26 0.17
CA THR A 568 -42.99 -59.85 -0.64
C THR A 568 -44.20 -59.54 0.24
N PRO A 569 -44.77 -58.32 0.17
CA PRO A 569 -46.04 -58.04 0.82
C PRO A 569 -47.13 -58.91 0.18
N GLY A 570 -47.65 -59.89 0.93
CA GLY A 570 -48.79 -60.71 0.50
C GLY A 570 -48.52 -62.17 0.18
N ILE A 571 -47.26 -62.62 0.15
CA ILE A 571 -46.93 -64.06 0.12
C ILE A 571 -46.61 -64.45 1.57
N GLY A 572 -47.20 -65.57 2.03
CA GLY A 572 -47.28 -65.99 3.44
C GLY A 572 -46.07 -65.67 4.32
N GLY A 573 -46.34 -65.39 5.60
CA GLY A 573 -45.38 -64.88 6.58
C GLY A 573 -43.97 -65.48 6.43
N LEU A 574 -42.95 -64.61 6.41
CA LEU A 574 -41.55 -65.00 6.33
C LEU A 574 -41.28 -66.18 7.29
N PRO A 575 -40.67 -67.28 6.83
CA PRO A 575 -40.23 -68.34 7.73
C PRO A 575 -39.36 -67.72 8.81
N ALA A 576 -39.56 -68.09 10.07
CA ALA A 576 -38.83 -67.43 11.16
C ALA A 576 -37.31 -67.57 11.06
N LYS A 577 -36.82 -68.66 10.46
CA LYS A 577 -35.40 -68.82 10.12
C LYS A 577 -34.89 -67.71 9.20
N ALA A 578 -35.72 -67.26 8.25
CA ALA A 578 -35.41 -66.13 7.37
C ALA A 578 -35.48 -64.79 8.13
N MET A 579 -36.44 -64.60 9.03
CA MET A 579 -36.48 -63.41 9.90
C MET A 579 -35.22 -63.31 10.78
N LEU A 580 -34.81 -64.43 11.38
CA LEU A 580 -33.60 -64.51 12.21
C LEU A 580 -32.33 -64.23 11.39
N GLN A 581 -32.27 -64.71 10.15
CA GLN A 581 -31.17 -64.40 9.24
C GLN A 581 -31.12 -62.90 8.90
N LYS A 582 -32.26 -62.26 8.66
CA LYS A 582 -32.34 -60.80 8.45
C LYS A 582 -31.88 -60.01 9.67
N LEU A 583 -32.25 -60.43 10.88
CA LEU A 583 -31.79 -59.79 12.12
C LEU A 583 -30.27 -59.93 12.30
N ARG A 584 -29.70 -61.10 11.98
CA ARG A 584 -28.23 -61.27 12.01
C ARG A 584 -27.53 -60.34 11.03
N MET A 585 -28.02 -60.24 9.79
CA MET A 585 -27.46 -59.32 8.79
C MET A 585 -27.62 -57.85 9.22
N PHE A 586 -28.76 -57.48 9.80
CA PHE A 586 -28.98 -56.15 10.36
C PHE A 586 -27.96 -55.84 11.45
N ASN A 587 -27.77 -56.73 12.44
CA ASN A 587 -26.83 -56.51 13.54
C ASN A 587 -25.41 -56.28 13.01
N THR A 588 -24.96 -57.09 12.04
CA THR A 588 -23.64 -56.91 11.41
C THR A 588 -23.51 -55.54 10.74
N TYR A 589 -24.45 -55.15 9.88
CA TYR A 589 -24.39 -53.83 9.23
C TYR A 589 -24.50 -52.68 10.23
N PHE A 590 -25.36 -52.81 11.24
CA PHE A 590 -25.56 -51.80 12.26
C PHE A 590 -24.31 -51.58 13.11
N GLU A 591 -23.65 -52.67 13.52
CA GLU A 591 -22.38 -52.62 14.26
C GLU A 591 -21.25 -52.01 13.42
N GLU A 592 -21.14 -52.39 12.13
CA GLU A 592 -20.16 -51.80 11.22
C GLU A 592 -20.39 -50.30 11.01
N ILE A 593 -21.64 -49.88 10.80
CA ILE A 593 -22.01 -48.47 10.64
C ILE A 593 -21.73 -47.70 11.93
N TYR A 594 -22.17 -48.21 13.08
CA TYR A 594 -21.98 -47.54 14.36
C TYR A 594 -20.48 -47.41 14.71
N ALA A 595 -19.70 -48.47 14.52
CA ALA A 595 -18.26 -48.45 14.76
C ALA A 595 -17.54 -47.41 13.88
N ALA A 596 -17.92 -47.29 12.60
CA ALA A 596 -17.31 -46.31 11.71
C ALA A 596 -17.80 -44.88 11.99
N GLN A 597 -19.11 -44.68 12.14
CA GLN A 597 -19.74 -43.35 12.14
C GLN A 597 -19.79 -42.68 13.51
N SER A 598 -19.54 -43.41 14.59
CA SER A 598 -19.29 -42.83 15.91
C SER A 598 -18.00 -42.01 15.94
N GLU A 599 -16.98 -42.38 15.15
CA GLU A 599 -15.73 -41.63 15.02
C GLU A 599 -15.84 -40.37 14.14
N TRP A 600 -16.89 -40.27 13.32
CA TRP A 600 -17.09 -39.14 12.43
C TRP A 600 -17.70 -37.96 13.19
N VAL A 601 -17.61 -36.75 12.64
CA VAL A 601 -18.12 -35.55 13.29
C VAL A 601 -19.04 -34.81 12.34
N ILE A 602 -20.23 -34.43 12.82
CA ILE A 602 -21.05 -33.40 12.17
C ILE A 602 -20.96 -32.13 13.02
N ALA A 603 -20.44 -31.06 12.43
CA ALA A 603 -20.08 -29.85 13.17
C ALA A 603 -21.31 -28.97 13.52
N ASP A 604 -22.34 -28.98 12.67
CA ASP A 604 -23.58 -28.23 12.87
C ASP A 604 -24.57 -29.09 13.67
N ASP A 605 -24.95 -28.63 14.87
CA ASP A 605 -25.81 -29.41 15.77
C ASP A 605 -27.21 -29.62 15.22
N GLN A 606 -27.79 -28.63 14.52
CA GLN A 606 -29.09 -28.78 13.89
C GLN A 606 -29.04 -29.84 12.78
N LEU A 607 -28.05 -29.78 11.89
CA LEU A 607 -27.85 -30.80 10.87
C LEU A 607 -27.64 -32.20 11.48
N LYS A 608 -26.90 -32.29 12.58
CA LYS A 608 -26.68 -33.56 13.29
C LYS A 608 -28.00 -34.15 13.79
N VAL A 609 -28.84 -33.35 14.43
CA VAL A 609 -30.18 -33.75 14.88
C VAL A 609 -31.06 -34.16 13.71
N ASP A 610 -31.10 -33.36 12.64
CA ASP A 610 -31.92 -33.62 11.45
C ASP A 610 -31.55 -34.94 10.78
N ILE A 611 -30.24 -35.24 10.66
CA ILE A 611 -29.78 -36.50 10.06
C ILE A 611 -30.11 -37.69 10.95
N ARG A 612 -29.89 -37.59 12.27
CA ARG A 612 -30.24 -38.67 13.22
C ARG A 612 -31.74 -38.97 13.16
N ALA A 613 -32.58 -37.94 13.18
CA ALA A 613 -34.04 -38.08 13.08
C ALA A 613 -34.46 -38.75 11.76
N ALA A 614 -33.87 -38.34 10.62
CA ALA A 614 -34.22 -38.92 9.33
C ALA A 614 -33.69 -40.37 9.16
N VAL A 615 -32.57 -40.72 9.79
CA VAL A 615 -32.10 -42.12 9.89
C VAL A 615 -33.09 -42.95 10.71
N GLU A 616 -33.54 -42.44 11.86
CA GLU A 616 -34.53 -43.09 12.71
C GLU A 616 -35.85 -43.32 11.95
N GLU A 617 -36.37 -42.30 11.27
CA GLU A 617 -37.59 -42.38 10.44
C GLU A 617 -37.46 -43.43 9.32
N THR A 618 -36.25 -43.62 8.78
CA THR A 618 -35.98 -44.57 7.70
C THR A 618 -35.86 -46.01 8.20
N VAL A 619 -35.23 -46.23 9.36
CA VAL A 619 -34.87 -47.57 9.87
C VAL A 619 -35.92 -48.14 10.81
N MET A 620 -36.49 -47.31 11.68
CA MET A 620 -37.37 -47.79 12.75
C MET A 620 -38.66 -48.45 12.29
N PRO A 621 -39.39 -47.93 11.28
CA PRO A 621 -40.64 -48.57 10.84
C PRO A 621 -40.42 -50.01 10.33
N VAL A 622 -39.34 -50.23 9.57
CA VAL A 622 -39.01 -51.55 9.01
C VAL A 622 -38.42 -52.49 10.07
N TYR A 623 -37.59 -51.96 10.98
CA TYR A 623 -37.00 -52.75 12.06
C TYR A 623 -38.06 -53.17 13.11
N ALA A 624 -38.86 -52.23 13.61
CA ALA A 624 -39.92 -52.50 14.57
C ALA A 624 -40.96 -53.48 14.02
N SER A 625 -41.30 -53.38 12.72
CA SER A 625 -42.17 -54.35 12.05
C SER A 625 -41.59 -55.77 12.05
N LEU A 626 -40.29 -55.92 11.80
CA LEU A 626 -39.62 -57.23 11.83
C LEU A 626 -39.60 -57.81 13.26
N ILE A 627 -39.30 -56.99 14.26
CA ILE A 627 -39.30 -57.39 15.68
C ILE A 627 -40.71 -57.82 16.12
N ALA A 628 -41.74 -57.06 15.77
CA ALA A 628 -43.14 -57.41 16.08
C ALA A 628 -43.55 -58.75 15.44
N LYS A 629 -43.19 -58.98 14.18
CA LYS A 629 -43.44 -60.26 13.47
C LYS A 629 -42.71 -61.45 14.08
N LEU A 630 -41.48 -61.24 14.57
CA LEU A 630 -40.72 -62.29 15.26
C LEU A 630 -41.39 -62.67 16.59
N LYS A 631 -41.78 -61.67 17.39
CA LYS A 631 -42.47 -61.83 18.69
C LYS A 631 -43.84 -62.51 18.56
N SER A 632 -44.57 -62.28 17.47
CA SER A 632 -45.89 -62.88 17.24
C SER A 632 -45.86 -64.32 16.71
N SER A 633 -44.69 -64.88 16.43
CA SER A 633 -44.58 -66.16 15.75
C SER A 633 -44.44 -67.34 16.75
N PRO A 634 -45.14 -68.47 16.55
CA PRO A 634 -45.52 -69.41 17.63
C PRO A 634 -44.40 -70.28 18.24
N GLU A 635 -43.14 -70.16 17.81
CA GLU A 635 -42.05 -70.97 18.41
C GLU A 635 -41.41 -70.24 19.59
N THR A 636 -41.42 -70.89 20.74
CA THR A 636 -40.81 -70.47 22.01
C THR A 636 -39.30 -70.24 21.89
N GLY A 637 -38.80 -69.12 22.46
CA GLY A 637 -37.37 -68.85 22.64
C GLY A 637 -36.73 -67.90 21.62
N ARG A 638 -37.53 -67.25 20.75
CA ARG A 638 -37.00 -66.34 19.72
C ARG A 638 -36.59 -64.95 20.24
N ASP A 639 -37.16 -64.51 21.36
CA ASP A 639 -36.77 -63.26 22.02
C ASP A 639 -35.30 -63.26 22.44
N LEU A 640 -34.73 -64.44 22.74
CA LEU A 640 -33.32 -64.61 23.10
C LEU A 640 -32.34 -64.26 21.96
N TYR A 641 -32.83 -64.11 20.72
CA TYR A 641 -32.00 -63.76 19.57
C TYR A 641 -32.04 -62.27 19.21
N ILE A 642 -32.85 -61.47 19.91
CA ILE A 642 -32.90 -60.02 19.70
C ILE A 642 -31.70 -59.41 20.44
N LYS A 643 -30.65 -59.06 19.69
CA LYS A 643 -29.43 -58.44 20.24
C LYS A 643 -29.64 -56.97 20.63
N TYR A 644 -30.43 -56.25 19.85
CA TYR A 644 -30.75 -54.83 20.05
C TYR A 644 -32.27 -54.69 20.13
N THR A 645 -32.80 -54.06 21.18
CA THR A 645 -34.21 -53.67 21.19
C THR A 645 -34.43 -52.47 20.27
N PRO A 646 -35.68 -52.16 19.88
CA PRO A 646 -35.99 -50.91 19.18
C PRO A 646 -35.42 -49.67 19.90
N GLU A 647 -35.47 -49.64 21.22
CA GLU A 647 -34.93 -48.57 22.05
C GLU A 647 -33.40 -48.52 21.99
N ASP A 648 -32.71 -49.67 21.99
CA ASP A 648 -31.26 -49.72 21.82
C ASP A 648 -30.84 -49.15 20.47
N VAL A 649 -31.56 -49.49 19.38
CA VAL A 649 -31.27 -48.97 18.03
C VAL A 649 -31.39 -47.46 17.98
N VAL A 650 -32.45 -46.89 18.56
CA VAL A 650 -32.63 -45.44 18.67
C VAL A 650 -31.48 -44.81 19.47
N ALA A 651 -31.14 -45.37 20.64
CA ALA A 651 -30.05 -44.85 21.47
C ALA A 651 -28.71 -44.80 20.72
N HIS A 652 -28.36 -45.87 19.99
CA HIS A 652 -27.14 -45.90 19.17
C HIS A 652 -27.19 -44.91 18.00
N ILE A 653 -28.35 -44.72 17.34
CA ILE A 653 -28.52 -43.68 16.30
C ILE A 653 -28.28 -42.29 16.90
N GLN A 654 -28.78 -42.04 18.11
CA GLN A 654 -28.57 -40.78 18.83
C GLN A 654 -27.09 -40.54 19.23
N HIS A 655 -26.24 -41.55 19.19
CA HIS A 655 -24.79 -41.42 19.42
C HIS A 655 -23.94 -41.33 18.13
N LEU A 656 -24.56 -41.35 16.94
CA LEU A 656 -23.83 -41.20 15.68
C LEU A 656 -23.23 -39.79 15.56
N PHE A 657 -22.04 -39.68 14.98
CA PHE A 657 -21.36 -38.41 14.68
C PHE A 657 -20.92 -37.55 15.88
N GLU A 658 -20.77 -38.16 17.06
CA GLU A 658 -20.23 -37.47 18.24
C GLU A 658 -18.71 -37.23 18.15
N GLY A 659 -18.03 -37.99 17.28
CA GLY A 659 -16.59 -38.06 17.20
C GLY A 659 -16.03 -38.98 18.28
N ALA A 660 -14.75 -39.34 18.15
CA ALA A 660 -14.05 -39.97 19.26
C ALA A 660 -14.11 -39.03 20.48
N ALA A 661 -14.64 -39.52 21.61
CA ALA A 661 -14.51 -38.84 22.88
C ALA A 661 -13.01 -38.55 23.10
N LYS A 662 -12.64 -37.27 23.12
CA LYS A 662 -11.26 -36.85 23.37
C LYS A 662 -10.79 -37.27 24.75
#